data_AF-A0A2D7V0F2-F1
#
_entry.id   AF-A0A2D7V0F2-F1
#
_cell.length_a   1.000
_cell.length_b   1.000
_cell.length_c   1.000
_cell.angle_alpha   90.00
_cell.angle_beta   90.00
_cell.angle_gamma   90.00
#
_symmetry.space_group_name_H-M   'P 1'
#
loop_
_entity.id
_entity.type
_entity.pdbx_description
1 polymer ?
#
loop_
_entity_poly.entity_id
_entity_poly.type
_entity_poly.pdbx_seq_one_letter_code
_entity_poly.pdbx_strand_id
1 'polypeptide(L)'
;MTEDIFRKRPILGNRILTPIKDNVSESRPVVETKSPTTQTNSNLEISGNFQNSNDQDISNMNSNLASSLDTLQNLIDSESKTTEVEQTSTVVQPTPVPTPTPIVKKASPPGDSSVGNTFFRFPSVSPPFGGNIHSLRWTGNKYTFIEAAGSTSDYVRFNNWHLHGATVWIGTSATGAVDRVGIDPASGVTGLIPQATKQIAELIRSTKEITGGKTTDPDGRPYQFAVVTVLGGQDHRAICESIESGDVNTMFRPVFNELGLKTISLKSALYNSMGELFALEVSFLSKHELGSGRHLIFLHKANDIGGGKSDESLTEGRLAGQVASLSREFDWWINGLERGGGKIGSIETTLGGTARIGRYALLASCIPRSLFASDAFEVINLDSAEWVKENLSSQIHEYRSNFATTLLRTVWGKAGERMSDIPVVLVNRFDRSMVRTRRVRSNIAILRHMFLGNPALDLLQGDISDERIAIQREEAITDNKFLTIHDRVKDEKNGPWQQQRRIRLSSCVALTPNKVLTLAQGNDPSMANDLAQAILERVRGLATSQNGALPSGGFTVVDALVPSSLLNKPGTTITKNIVIQAAEAIAVGLRSVGVDKPLVNLYRVPESLSSEIEDVIIQFSEDQPGTNVLIVSTDDVDTHSKRVIMSNPELKAIDNATVSTVYSFGRLLRRMVTAHLMSGYHHCIEDGHLIHAFHRHYYGGNYGHRPNFLVGGTDRIRKKKDE
;
A
#
# COMPACT_ATOMS: atom_id res chain seq x y z
N MET A 1 -46.09 28.62 -24.64
CA MET A 1 -47.30 27.91 -25.09
C MET A 1 -46.92 26.45 -25.24
N THR A 2 -47.37 25.45 -24.49
CA THR A 2 -48.33 25.23 -23.39
C THR A 2 -47.99 23.81 -22.88
N GLU A 3 -47.53 23.64 -21.64
CA GLU A 3 -48.25 23.01 -20.49
C GLU A 3 -48.76 21.57 -20.75
N ASP A 4 -48.21 20.55 -20.09
CA ASP A 4 -48.50 20.06 -18.71
C ASP A 4 -49.85 19.33 -18.56
N ILE A 5 -49.81 18.00 -18.39
CA ILE A 5 -50.83 17.23 -17.64
C ILE A 5 -50.16 16.18 -16.77
N PHE A 6 -50.27 16.42 -15.46
CA PHE A 6 -49.78 15.65 -14.32
C PHE A 6 -50.72 14.49 -13.88
N ARG A 7 -50.11 13.42 -13.33
CA ARG A 7 -50.48 12.59 -12.14
C ARG A 7 -51.89 11.94 -12.01
N LYS A 8 -51.91 10.64 -11.64
CA LYS A 8 -52.23 10.10 -10.27
C LYS A 8 -52.31 8.55 -10.19
N ARG A 9 -51.48 8.01 -9.27
CA ARG A 9 -51.43 6.76 -8.44
C ARG A 9 -52.73 5.93 -8.20
N PRO A 10 -52.69 4.63 -7.81
CA PRO A 10 -52.45 4.23 -6.39
C PRO A 10 -51.64 2.95 -6.09
N ILE A 11 -51.33 2.85 -4.79
CA ILE A 11 -50.59 1.85 -4.01
C ILE A 11 -51.56 0.74 -3.54
N LEU A 12 -51.08 -0.51 -3.44
CA LEU A 12 -51.53 -1.62 -2.57
C LEU A 12 -50.31 -2.59 -2.49
N GLY A 13 -49.77 -3.08 -1.37
CA GLY A 13 -50.32 -3.35 -0.04
C GLY A 13 -50.14 -4.85 0.27
N ASN A 14 -49.08 -5.19 1.02
CA ASN A 14 -48.82 -6.42 1.81
C ASN A 14 -49.37 -7.80 1.38
N ARG A 15 -48.48 -8.80 1.24
CA ARG A 15 -48.73 -10.16 1.77
C ARG A 15 -47.43 -10.93 2.06
N ILE A 16 -47.28 -11.27 3.34
CA ILE A 16 -46.37 -12.29 3.88
C ILE A 16 -46.85 -13.66 3.39
N LEU A 17 -45.95 -14.50 2.86
CA LEU A 17 -46.12 -15.95 2.83
C LEU A 17 -44.78 -16.67 3.13
N THR A 18 -44.86 -17.53 4.14
CA THR A 18 -43.90 -18.42 4.77
C THR A 18 -43.38 -19.56 3.87
N PRO A 19 -42.30 -20.27 4.28
CA PRO A 19 -41.56 -21.20 3.44
C PRO A 19 -42.27 -22.54 3.27
N ILE A 20 -42.12 -23.13 2.08
CA ILE A 20 -42.62 -24.47 1.76
C ILE A 20 -41.57 -25.51 2.18
N LYS A 21 -41.99 -26.43 3.05
CA LYS A 21 -41.36 -27.73 3.32
C LYS A 21 -42.10 -28.83 2.54
N ASP A 22 -41.41 -29.96 2.40
CA ASP A 22 -41.85 -31.32 2.01
C ASP A 22 -41.40 -31.76 0.61
N ASN A 23 -40.91 -32.98 0.33
CA ASN A 23 -40.46 -34.15 1.10
C ASN A 23 -39.90 -35.21 0.09
N VAL A 24 -39.11 -36.20 0.59
CA VAL A 24 -38.73 -37.53 0.01
C VAL A 24 -37.79 -37.52 -1.24
N SER A 25 -36.78 -38.38 -1.45
CA SER A 25 -36.48 -39.74 -0.97
C SER A 25 -34.99 -40.14 -1.04
N GLU A 26 -34.68 -41.18 -0.27
CA GLU A 26 -33.44 -41.92 0.01
C GLU A 26 -32.58 -42.39 -1.19
N SER A 27 -31.25 -42.48 -0.98
CA SER A 27 -30.53 -43.77 -0.83
C SER A 27 -29.01 -43.58 -0.84
N ARG A 28 -28.36 -43.88 0.28
CA ARG A 28 -26.93 -44.32 0.31
C ARG A 28 -26.75 -45.38 1.39
N PRO A 29 -26.00 -46.46 1.11
CA PRO A 29 -25.93 -47.62 1.98
C PRO A 29 -25.03 -47.38 3.20
N VAL A 30 -25.45 -47.99 4.30
CA VAL A 30 -24.71 -48.10 5.57
C VAL A 30 -23.59 -49.14 5.41
N VAL A 31 -22.37 -48.77 5.80
CA VAL A 31 -21.33 -49.73 6.18
C VAL A 31 -20.85 -49.34 7.57
N GLU A 32 -21.14 -50.22 8.53
CA GLU A 32 -20.67 -50.16 9.90
C GLU A 32 -19.15 -50.34 9.98
N THR A 33 -18.47 -49.50 10.76
CA THR A 33 -17.17 -49.88 11.34
C THR A 33 -17.14 -49.54 12.82
N LYS A 34 -16.83 -50.61 13.58
CA LYS A 34 -16.83 -50.75 15.02
C LYS A 34 -15.83 -49.80 15.69
N SER A 35 -16.25 -49.17 16.78
CA SER A 35 -15.37 -48.50 17.74
C SER A 35 -14.58 -49.54 18.54
N PRO A 36 -13.27 -49.34 18.79
CA PRO A 36 -12.61 -49.97 19.92
C PRO A 36 -12.50 -48.99 21.09
N THR A 37 -12.90 -49.52 22.23
CA THR A 37 -12.82 -48.98 23.60
C THR A 37 -11.41 -48.65 24.07
N THR A 38 -11.36 -47.64 24.93
CA THR A 38 -10.25 -47.21 25.78
C THR A 38 -9.68 -48.39 26.59
N GLN A 39 -8.35 -48.59 26.52
CA GLN A 39 -7.60 -49.33 27.54
C GLN A 39 -6.38 -48.50 27.95
N THR A 40 -6.42 -48.02 29.18
CA THR A 40 -5.28 -47.64 30.00
C THR A 40 -4.43 -48.87 30.31
N ASN A 41 -3.10 -48.76 30.24
CA ASN A 41 -2.18 -49.52 31.09
C ASN A 41 -0.90 -48.72 31.36
N SER A 42 -0.66 -48.52 32.66
CA SER A 42 0.58 -48.10 33.31
C SER A 42 1.62 -49.22 33.31
N ASN A 43 2.92 -48.90 33.18
CA ASN A 43 4.04 -49.38 34.02
C ASN A 43 5.44 -49.09 33.41
N LEU A 44 6.30 -48.44 34.22
CA LEU A 44 7.74 -48.71 34.54
C LEU A 44 8.78 -48.76 33.38
N GLU A 45 10.07 -48.38 33.46
CA GLU A 45 11.00 -47.89 34.50
C GLU A 45 12.34 -47.45 33.84
N ILE A 46 12.92 -46.35 34.36
CA ILE A 46 14.34 -46.06 34.72
C ILE A 46 15.54 -46.64 33.91
N SER A 47 16.44 -45.74 33.48
CA SER A 47 17.92 -45.70 33.74
C SER A 47 18.57 -44.61 32.86
N GLY A 48 19.55 -43.80 33.24
CA GLY A 48 20.46 -43.76 34.38
C GLY A 48 21.89 -43.57 33.86
N ASN A 49 22.47 -42.36 33.94
CA ASN A 49 23.88 -42.14 34.28
C ASN A 49 24.23 -40.65 34.48
N PHE A 50 24.56 -40.34 35.73
CA PHE A 50 25.37 -39.20 36.16
C PHE A 50 26.85 -39.58 36.12
N GLN A 51 27.75 -38.63 35.85
CA GLN A 51 29.02 -38.50 36.58
C GLN A 51 29.62 -37.09 36.46
N ASN A 52 30.17 -36.63 37.59
CA ASN A 52 30.55 -35.25 37.96
C ASN A 52 32.00 -34.87 37.63
N SER A 53 32.29 -33.57 37.87
CA SER A 53 33.56 -32.96 38.38
C SER A 53 34.57 -32.48 37.31
N ASN A 54 35.25 -31.33 37.40
CA ASN A 54 35.70 -30.53 38.55
C ASN A 54 35.92 -29.02 38.27
N ASP A 55 35.77 -28.28 39.37
CA ASP A 55 36.18 -26.92 39.74
C ASP A 55 37.63 -26.47 39.43
N GLN A 56 38.00 -26.24 38.17
CA GLN A 56 39.26 -25.52 37.84
C GLN A 56 39.10 -24.24 37.01
N ASP A 57 37.91 -23.94 36.47
CA ASP A 57 37.71 -22.77 35.59
C ASP A 57 37.26 -21.49 36.33
N ILE A 58 37.00 -21.57 37.63
CA ILE A 58 36.43 -20.45 38.42
C ILE A 58 37.51 -19.46 38.90
N SER A 59 38.80 -19.83 38.95
CA SER A 59 39.84 -18.92 39.44
C SER A 59 40.40 -17.94 38.40
N ASN A 60 40.21 -18.19 37.09
CA ASN A 60 40.77 -17.34 36.02
C ASN A 60 39.81 -16.26 35.49
N MET A 61 38.51 -16.28 35.87
CA MET A 61 37.56 -15.25 35.42
C MET A 61 37.46 -14.02 36.35
N ASN A 62 37.88 -14.13 37.61
CA ASN A 62 37.73 -13.01 38.56
C ASN A 62 38.83 -11.94 38.47
N SER A 63 40.01 -12.26 37.94
CA SER A 63 41.09 -11.26 37.80
C SER A 63 40.94 -10.36 36.57
N ASN A 64 40.20 -10.79 35.54
CA ASN A 64 39.98 -10.00 34.33
C ASN A 64 38.75 -9.08 34.41
N LEU A 65 37.83 -9.32 35.35
CA LEU A 65 36.65 -8.46 35.53
C LEU A 65 37.01 -7.15 36.26
N ALA A 66 37.94 -7.21 37.21
CA ALA A 66 38.36 -6.04 38.00
C ALA A 66 39.17 -5.02 37.16
N SER A 67 40.08 -5.49 36.30
CA SER A 67 40.87 -4.62 35.42
C SER A 67 40.03 -3.94 34.33
N SER A 68 38.95 -4.60 33.90
CA SER A 68 38.01 -4.09 32.88
C SER A 68 37.02 -3.04 33.43
N LEU A 69 36.74 -3.08 34.74
CA LEU A 69 35.87 -2.13 35.43
C LEU A 69 36.59 -0.81 35.75
N ASP A 70 37.87 -0.86 36.12
CA ASP A 70 38.69 0.35 36.33
C ASP A 70 38.95 1.12 35.03
N THR A 71 39.01 0.43 33.88
CA THR A 71 39.14 1.09 32.57
C THR A 71 37.84 1.76 32.12
N LEU A 72 36.67 1.21 32.48
CA LEU A 72 35.37 1.80 32.20
C LEU A 72 35.06 2.99 33.12
N GLN A 73 35.45 2.94 34.40
CA GLN A 73 35.25 4.04 35.33
C GLN A 73 36.12 5.26 34.99
N ASN A 74 37.38 5.05 34.58
CA ASN A 74 38.26 6.14 34.13
C ASN A 74 37.80 6.80 32.82
N LEU A 75 37.02 6.10 31.98
CA LEU A 75 36.39 6.67 30.78
C LEU A 75 35.19 7.55 31.13
N ILE A 76 34.38 7.13 32.11
CA ILE A 76 33.20 7.88 32.58
C ILE A 76 33.61 9.18 33.29
N ASP A 77 34.68 9.15 34.08
CA ASP A 77 35.17 10.33 34.80
C ASP A 77 35.92 11.33 33.89
N SER A 78 36.17 10.97 32.62
CA SER A 78 36.87 11.82 31.64
C SER A 78 35.95 12.71 30.77
N GLU A 79 34.63 12.49 30.77
CA GLU A 79 33.67 13.28 29.98
C GLU A 79 32.96 14.40 30.77
N SER A 80 33.21 14.54 32.07
CA SER A 80 32.72 15.66 32.88
C SER A 80 33.81 16.73 33.10
N LYS A 81 34.19 17.44 32.03
CA LYS A 81 34.83 18.76 32.12
C LYS A 81 34.18 19.73 31.14
N THR A 82 33.19 20.45 31.64
CA THR A 82 32.65 21.65 31.00
C THR A 82 33.65 22.79 31.22
N THR A 83 34.18 23.35 30.15
CA THR A 83 35.04 24.54 30.20
C THR A 83 34.17 25.75 30.53
N GLU A 84 34.42 26.36 31.69
CA GLU A 84 33.91 27.68 32.08
C GLU A 84 34.39 28.74 31.08
N VAL A 85 33.46 29.58 30.58
CA VAL A 85 33.80 30.83 29.90
C VAL A 85 33.36 31.97 30.82
N GLU A 86 34.35 32.74 31.25
CA GLU A 86 34.24 33.89 32.15
C GLU A 86 33.24 34.94 31.65
N GLN A 87 32.36 35.36 32.56
CA GLN A 87 31.60 36.60 32.45
C GLN A 87 32.54 37.79 32.67
N THR A 88 32.78 38.58 31.63
CA THR A 88 33.28 39.97 31.79
C THR A 88 32.15 40.94 31.47
N SER A 89 31.72 41.65 32.50
CA SER A 89 30.79 42.76 32.45
C SER A 89 31.43 43.98 31.79
N THR A 90 30.86 44.46 30.69
CA THR A 90 31.07 45.83 30.19
C THR A 90 29.73 46.54 30.02
N VAL A 91 29.60 47.64 30.76
CA VAL A 91 28.49 48.59 30.72
C VAL A 91 28.57 49.38 29.40
N VAL A 92 27.48 49.40 28.62
CA VAL A 92 27.30 50.33 27.49
C VAL A 92 25.95 51.04 27.63
N GLN A 93 26.00 52.37 27.49
CA GLN A 93 24.95 53.35 27.74
C GLN A 93 23.70 53.20 26.85
N PRO A 94 22.52 53.68 27.30
CA PRO A 94 21.29 53.66 26.51
C PRO A 94 21.29 54.76 25.43
N THR A 95 21.16 54.35 24.17
CA THR A 95 20.86 55.25 23.04
C THR A 95 19.35 55.53 22.96
N PRO A 96 18.92 56.75 22.57
CA PRO A 96 17.55 57.21 22.77
C PRO A 96 16.56 56.64 21.75
N VAL A 97 15.33 56.46 22.24
CA VAL A 97 14.13 56.04 21.50
C VAL A 97 13.76 57.08 20.42
N PRO A 98 13.61 56.71 19.14
CA PRO A 98 13.01 57.59 18.16
C PRO A 98 11.48 57.53 18.21
N THR A 99 10.88 58.69 18.45
CA THR A 99 9.44 58.96 18.33
C THR A 99 8.95 58.69 16.89
N PRO A 100 7.80 58.01 16.68
CA PRO A 100 7.30 57.73 15.34
C PRO A 100 6.64 58.97 14.71
N THR A 101 7.19 59.43 13.59
CA THR A 101 6.52 60.38 12.68
C THR A 101 5.51 59.64 11.81
N PRO A 102 4.25 60.09 11.68
CA PRO A 102 3.23 59.38 10.92
C PRO A 102 3.47 59.56 9.42
N ILE A 103 4.02 58.54 8.77
CA ILE A 103 3.97 58.44 7.31
C ILE A 103 2.63 57.80 6.95
N VAL A 104 1.67 58.63 6.58
CA VAL A 104 0.46 58.19 5.87
C VAL A 104 0.89 57.66 4.49
N LYS A 105 1.28 56.39 4.43
CA LYS A 105 1.26 55.63 3.19
C LYS A 105 -0.18 55.15 2.99
N LYS A 106 -0.82 55.60 1.90
CA LYS A 106 -2.05 54.98 1.39
C LYS A 106 -1.83 53.46 1.35
N ALA A 107 -2.63 52.73 2.13
CA ALA A 107 -2.63 51.28 2.14
C ALA A 107 -3.06 50.76 0.76
N SER A 108 -2.12 50.17 0.04
CA SER A 108 -2.42 49.13 -0.94
C SER A 108 -2.72 47.82 -0.17
N PRO A 109 -3.64 46.96 -0.64
CA PRO A 109 -3.98 45.72 0.06
C PRO A 109 -2.75 44.82 0.24
N PRO A 110 -2.64 44.06 1.34
CA PRO A 110 -1.62 43.04 1.47
C PRO A 110 -1.98 41.85 0.58
N GLY A 111 -1.09 41.46 -0.34
CA GLY A 111 -1.24 40.25 -1.13
C GLY A 111 -1.02 40.50 -2.61
N ASP A 112 0.10 39.99 -3.14
CA ASP A 112 0.29 39.72 -4.59
C ASP A 112 1.70 39.21 -4.93
N SER A 113 2.69 39.38 -4.04
CA SER A 113 4.07 38.92 -4.28
C SER A 113 4.22 37.43 -4.00
N SER A 114 4.86 36.68 -4.89
CA SER A 114 5.26 35.29 -4.64
C SER A 114 6.74 35.18 -4.30
N VAL A 115 7.08 34.14 -3.55
CA VAL A 115 8.46 33.73 -3.27
C VAL A 115 8.67 32.31 -3.80
N GLY A 116 9.93 31.90 -3.95
CA GLY A 116 10.26 30.56 -4.38
C GLY A 116 11.47 30.54 -5.32
N ASN A 117 11.64 29.40 -5.98
CA ASN A 117 12.75 29.14 -6.86
C ASN A 117 12.28 28.96 -8.31
N THR A 118 13.15 28.45 -9.19
CA THR A 118 12.82 28.30 -10.62
C THR A 118 11.64 27.36 -10.85
N PHE A 119 11.47 26.33 -10.01
CA PHE A 119 10.43 25.32 -10.17
C PHE A 119 9.24 25.59 -9.25
N PHE A 120 9.49 25.91 -7.98
CA PHE A 120 8.47 26.00 -6.94
C PHE A 120 8.12 27.45 -6.61
N ARG A 121 6.83 27.71 -6.40
CA ARG A 121 6.33 29.03 -6.00
C ARG A 121 5.35 28.93 -4.84
N PHE A 122 5.51 29.85 -3.91
CA PHE A 122 4.79 29.94 -2.65
C PHE A 122 4.28 31.38 -2.43
N PRO A 123 3.24 31.58 -1.62
CA PRO A 123 2.82 32.91 -1.22
C PRO A 123 3.94 33.58 -0.39
N SER A 124 4.17 34.88 -0.60
CA SER A 124 5.15 35.63 0.20
C SER A 124 4.72 35.81 1.66
N VAL A 125 3.42 35.72 1.91
CA VAL A 125 2.84 35.76 3.25
C VAL A 125 2.34 34.37 3.56
N SER A 126 2.83 33.79 4.66
CA SER A 126 2.35 32.50 5.15
C SER A 126 0.84 32.56 5.41
N PRO A 127 0.09 31.54 5.00
CA PRO A 127 -1.32 31.43 5.33
C PRO A 127 -1.55 31.55 6.85
N PRO A 128 -2.63 32.23 7.29
CA PRO A 128 -2.97 32.32 8.69
C PRO A 128 -3.18 30.93 9.28
N PHE A 129 -2.77 30.80 10.55
CA PHE A 129 -3.03 29.61 11.34
C PHE A 129 -4.44 29.67 11.94
N GLY A 130 -5.17 28.56 11.88
CA GLY A 130 -6.57 28.45 12.29
C GLY A 130 -7.55 28.72 11.14
N GLY A 131 -8.82 28.36 11.34
CA GLY A 131 -9.87 28.54 10.33
C GLY A 131 -10.02 27.35 9.38
N ASN A 132 -10.49 27.62 8.16
CA ASN A 132 -10.75 26.60 7.15
C ASN A 132 -9.53 26.28 6.28
N ILE A 133 -9.72 25.43 5.27
CA ILE A 133 -8.70 25.19 4.24
C ILE A 133 -8.54 26.47 3.41
N HIS A 134 -7.30 26.82 3.09
CA HIS A 134 -6.96 27.99 2.31
C HIS A 134 -6.56 27.60 0.89
N SER A 135 -7.22 28.17 -0.10
CA SER A 135 -6.98 27.95 -1.52
C SER A 135 -6.26 29.14 -2.15
N LEU A 136 -5.28 28.83 -2.98
CA LEU A 136 -4.54 29.80 -3.78
C LEU A 136 -4.88 29.65 -5.25
N ARG A 137 -5.46 30.70 -5.85
CA ARG A 137 -5.65 30.76 -7.30
C ARG A 137 -4.57 31.63 -7.93
N TRP A 138 -3.74 31.00 -8.77
CA TRP A 138 -2.61 31.64 -9.43
C TRP A 138 -2.98 32.26 -10.78
N THR A 139 -2.48 33.48 -11.01
CA THR A 139 -2.50 34.20 -12.29
C THR A 139 -1.09 34.69 -12.59
N GLY A 140 -0.34 33.88 -13.33
CA GLY A 140 1.09 34.12 -13.56
C GLY A 140 1.90 33.96 -12.27
N ASN A 141 2.54 35.04 -11.82
CA ASN A 141 3.32 35.08 -10.57
C ASN A 141 2.53 35.66 -9.39
N LYS A 142 1.30 36.11 -9.63
CA LYS A 142 0.40 36.61 -8.59
C LYS A 142 -0.54 35.50 -8.15
N TYR A 143 -1.03 35.62 -6.92
CA TYR A 143 -2.04 34.71 -6.39
C TYR A 143 -3.14 35.49 -5.68
N THR A 144 -4.33 34.92 -5.71
CA THR A 144 -5.45 35.33 -4.87
C THR A 144 -5.62 34.30 -3.76
N PHE A 145 -5.62 34.79 -2.53
CA PHE A 145 -5.79 33.99 -1.33
C PHE A 145 -7.27 33.90 -0.97
N ILE A 146 -7.79 32.70 -0.77
CA ILE A 146 -9.21 32.47 -0.50
C ILE A 146 -9.35 31.44 0.61
N GLU A 147 -10.04 31.82 1.68
CA GLU A 147 -10.45 30.87 2.72
C GLU A 147 -11.71 30.11 2.27
N ALA A 148 -11.67 28.78 2.36
CA ALA A 148 -12.75 27.90 1.96
C ALA A 148 -13.81 27.76 3.07
N ALA A 149 -14.71 28.72 3.20
CA ALA A 149 -15.79 28.73 4.19
C ALA A 149 -17.09 28.03 3.74
N GLY A 150 -17.16 27.58 2.47
CA GLY A 150 -18.34 26.95 1.85
C GLY A 150 -18.07 25.54 1.30
N SER A 151 -18.91 25.09 0.37
CA SER A 151 -18.74 23.77 -0.25
C SER A 151 -17.43 23.66 -1.03
N THR A 152 -16.65 22.60 -0.77
CA THR A 152 -15.40 22.29 -1.51
C THR A 152 -15.62 22.26 -3.02
N SER A 153 -16.79 21.80 -3.49
CA SER A 153 -17.16 21.76 -4.90
C SER A 153 -17.09 23.12 -5.58
N ASP A 154 -17.43 24.19 -4.87
CA ASP A 154 -17.51 25.55 -5.43
C ASP A 154 -16.11 26.14 -5.59
N TYR A 155 -15.20 25.84 -4.66
CA TYR A 155 -13.79 26.22 -4.77
C TYR A 155 -13.06 25.43 -5.85
N VAL A 156 -13.34 24.12 -5.98
CA VAL A 156 -12.86 23.29 -7.11
C VAL A 156 -13.35 23.87 -8.45
N ARG A 157 -14.61 24.31 -8.52
CA ARG A 157 -15.17 25.02 -9.68
C ARG A 157 -14.44 26.32 -9.96
N PHE A 158 -14.28 27.15 -8.94
CA PHE A 158 -13.61 28.44 -9.00
C PHE A 158 -12.15 28.33 -9.47
N ASN A 159 -11.42 27.31 -9.00
CA ASN A 159 -10.03 27.05 -9.40
C ASN A 159 -9.89 26.39 -10.78
N ASN A 160 -11.01 26.01 -11.40
CA ASN A 160 -11.07 25.28 -12.65
C ASN A 160 -10.31 23.93 -12.61
N TRP A 161 -10.49 23.20 -11.51
CA TRP A 161 -10.00 21.83 -11.39
C TRP A 161 -11.07 20.83 -11.83
N HIS A 162 -10.68 19.89 -12.69
CA HIS A 162 -11.51 18.84 -13.28
C HIS A 162 -10.62 17.65 -13.65
N LEU A 163 -10.38 16.79 -12.67
CA LEU A 163 -9.42 15.68 -12.79
C LEU A 163 -10.01 14.55 -13.63
N HIS A 164 -9.26 14.09 -14.63
CA HIS A 164 -9.62 12.96 -15.50
C HIS A 164 -9.09 11.64 -14.95
N GLY A 165 -8.09 11.67 -14.08
CA GLY A 165 -7.62 10.50 -13.37
C GLY A 165 -6.71 10.84 -12.20
N ALA A 166 -6.66 9.94 -11.23
CA ALA A 166 -5.79 10.05 -10.08
C ALA A 166 -5.19 8.70 -9.64
N THR A 167 -4.05 8.77 -8.98
CA THR A 167 -3.45 7.64 -8.25
C THR A 167 -3.25 8.03 -6.79
N VAL A 168 -3.47 7.09 -5.86
CA VAL A 168 -3.38 7.35 -4.43
C VAL A 168 -2.20 6.58 -3.85
N TRP A 169 -1.28 7.24 -3.15
CA TRP A 169 -0.09 6.66 -2.53
C TRP A 169 -0.08 6.94 -1.03
N ILE A 170 -0.06 5.90 -0.19
CA ILE A 170 -0.28 6.03 1.25
C ILE A 170 0.88 5.40 2.02
N GLY A 171 1.62 6.24 2.73
CA GLY A 171 2.73 5.87 3.58
C GLY A 171 4.09 5.95 2.88
N THR A 172 5.13 6.10 3.70
CA THR A 172 6.49 6.52 3.32
C THR A 172 7.12 5.70 2.19
N SER A 173 7.03 4.37 2.26
CA SER A 173 7.64 3.50 1.24
C SER A 173 6.80 3.44 -0.04
N ALA A 174 5.48 3.63 0.03
CA ALA A 174 4.62 3.66 -1.15
C ALA A 174 4.79 4.97 -1.93
N THR A 175 5.00 6.08 -1.21
CA THR A 175 5.16 7.41 -1.80
C THR A 175 6.60 7.70 -2.27
N GLY A 176 7.58 6.89 -1.87
CA GLY A 176 9.00 7.15 -2.15
C GLY A 176 9.52 8.40 -1.42
N ALA A 177 8.90 8.79 -0.30
CA ALA A 177 9.24 10.02 0.40
C ALA A 177 10.64 10.00 1.04
N VAL A 178 11.16 8.80 1.35
CA VAL A 178 12.52 8.60 1.87
C VAL A 178 13.59 8.53 0.78
N ASP A 179 13.20 8.29 -0.47
CA ASP A 179 14.14 8.23 -1.58
C ASP A 179 14.60 9.67 -1.86
N ARG A 180 15.92 9.90 -1.84
CA ARG A 180 16.50 11.20 -2.19
C ARG A 180 16.15 11.53 -3.64
N VAL A 181 15.97 12.81 -3.94
CA VAL A 181 15.78 13.29 -5.32
C VAL A 181 17.07 13.04 -6.10
N GLY A 182 16.98 12.27 -7.18
CA GLY A 182 18.14 11.94 -8.00
C GLY A 182 17.80 11.06 -9.20
N ILE A 183 18.84 10.66 -9.91
CA ILE A 183 18.78 9.69 -11.02
C ILE A 183 19.64 8.51 -10.60
N ASP A 184 19.01 7.35 -10.47
CA ASP A 184 19.67 6.08 -10.22
C ASP A 184 19.76 5.32 -11.55
N PRO A 185 20.94 4.87 -12.00
CA PRO A 185 21.08 4.09 -13.22
C PRO A 185 20.21 2.83 -13.26
N ALA A 186 19.91 2.23 -12.10
CA ALA A 186 19.12 1.01 -12.01
C ALA A 186 17.61 1.27 -11.90
N SER A 187 17.20 2.29 -11.13
CA SER A 187 15.79 2.56 -10.84
C SER A 187 15.20 3.79 -11.56
N GLY A 188 16.04 4.54 -12.26
CA GLY A 188 15.69 5.77 -12.94
C GLY A 188 15.47 6.92 -11.96
N VAL A 189 14.44 7.72 -12.20
CA VAL A 189 14.15 8.90 -11.38
C VAL A 189 13.60 8.55 -10.00
N THR A 190 14.22 9.13 -8.98
CA THR A 190 13.91 8.92 -7.56
C THR A 190 13.37 10.18 -6.87
N GLY A 191 12.70 9.98 -5.73
CA GLY A 191 12.03 11.03 -4.96
C GLY A 191 10.57 11.25 -5.31
N LEU A 192 9.76 11.61 -4.30
CA LEU A 192 8.30 11.71 -4.41
C LEU A 192 7.84 12.70 -5.49
N ILE A 193 8.27 13.96 -5.43
CA ILE A 193 7.80 15.00 -6.36
C ILE A 193 8.21 14.69 -7.81
N PRO A 194 9.45 14.28 -8.11
CA PRO A 194 9.82 13.85 -9.45
C PRO A 194 9.01 12.65 -9.94
N GLN A 195 8.78 11.63 -9.10
CA GLN A 195 8.01 10.45 -9.49
C GLN A 195 6.54 10.77 -9.75
N ALA A 196 5.92 11.62 -8.92
CA ALA A 196 4.56 12.10 -9.14
C ALA A 196 4.44 12.91 -10.44
N THR A 197 5.44 13.77 -10.71
CA THR A 197 5.52 14.55 -11.94
C THR A 197 5.72 13.65 -13.16
N LYS A 198 6.57 12.62 -13.07
CA LYS A 198 6.77 11.62 -14.11
C LYS A 198 5.46 10.93 -14.46
N GLN A 199 4.72 10.44 -13.47
CA GLN A 199 3.44 9.77 -13.70
C GLN A 199 2.42 10.68 -14.40
N ILE A 200 2.32 11.95 -13.96
CA ILE A 200 1.45 12.94 -14.60
C ILE A 200 1.88 13.17 -16.06
N ALA A 201 3.17 13.36 -16.32
CA ALA A 201 3.69 13.59 -17.67
C ALA A 201 3.44 12.38 -18.60
N GLU A 202 3.62 11.16 -18.09
CA GLU A 202 3.34 9.91 -18.80
C GLU A 202 1.86 9.81 -19.19
N LEU A 203 0.93 10.10 -18.28
CA LEU A 203 -0.52 10.14 -18.56
C LEU A 203 -0.86 11.16 -19.65
N ILE A 204 -0.29 12.37 -19.58
CA ILE A 204 -0.52 13.42 -20.57
C ILE A 204 -0.01 12.99 -21.95
N ARG A 205 1.24 12.50 -22.03
CA ARG A 205 1.85 12.05 -23.28
C ARG A 205 1.03 10.91 -23.89
N SER A 206 0.59 9.96 -23.08
CA SER A 206 -0.29 8.86 -23.52
C SER A 206 -1.63 9.35 -24.04
N THR A 207 -2.26 10.27 -23.31
CA THR A 207 -3.53 10.88 -23.70
C THR A 207 -3.41 11.58 -25.05
N LYS A 208 -2.32 12.32 -25.26
CA LYS A 208 -2.03 13.01 -26.52
C LYS A 208 -1.74 12.02 -27.66
N GLU A 209 -0.97 10.97 -27.40
CA GLU A 209 -0.69 9.87 -28.34
C GLU A 209 -2.01 9.23 -28.82
N ILE A 210 -2.87 8.85 -27.88
CA ILE A 210 -4.14 8.14 -28.14
C ILE A 210 -5.16 9.03 -28.88
N THR A 211 -5.15 10.33 -28.62
CA THR A 211 -6.11 11.29 -29.22
C THR A 211 -5.64 11.93 -30.52
N GLY A 212 -4.50 11.50 -31.07
CA GLY A 212 -3.94 12.05 -32.31
C GLY A 212 -3.43 13.48 -32.17
N GLY A 213 -2.86 13.82 -31.02
CA GLY A 213 -2.24 15.12 -30.76
C GLY A 213 -3.11 16.14 -30.02
N LYS A 214 -4.35 15.79 -29.65
CA LYS A 214 -5.23 16.68 -28.89
C LYS A 214 -4.77 16.79 -27.44
N THR A 215 -4.96 17.97 -26.85
CA THR A 215 -4.59 18.28 -25.46
C THR A 215 -5.79 18.63 -24.59
N THR A 216 -6.99 18.54 -25.16
CA THR A 216 -8.26 18.80 -24.51
C THR A 216 -9.21 17.61 -24.66
N ASP A 217 -10.11 17.49 -23.71
CA ASP A 217 -11.23 16.56 -23.72
C ASP A 217 -12.27 16.95 -24.79
N PRO A 218 -13.32 16.12 -25.01
CA PRO A 218 -14.40 16.43 -25.94
C PRO A 218 -15.17 17.73 -25.62
N ASP A 219 -15.16 18.17 -24.36
CA ASP A 219 -15.81 19.40 -23.89
C ASP A 219 -14.90 20.64 -24.03
N GLY A 220 -13.70 20.47 -24.61
CA GLY A 220 -12.73 21.55 -24.81
C GLY A 220 -11.93 21.93 -23.55
N ARG A 221 -12.03 21.15 -22.48
CA ARG A 221 -11.25 21.36 -21.25
C ARG A 221 -9.89 20.70 -21.37
N PRO A 222 -8.81 21.30 -20.88
CA PRO A 222 -7.50 20.65 -20.92
C PRO A 222 -7.50 19.42 -20.01
N TYR A 223 -6.81 18.35 -20.42
CA TYR A 223 -6.65 17.17 -19.57
C TYR A 223 -5.93 17.51 -18.27
N GLN A 224 -6.42 17.00 -17.14
CA GLN A 224 -5.85 17.21 -15.80
C GLN A 224 -5.77 15.87 -15.06
N PHE A 225 -4.69 15.68 -14.32
CA PHE A 225 -4.41 14.43 -13.59
C PHE A 225 -3.89 14.78 -12.20
N ALA A 226 -4.03 13.85 -11.26
CA ALA A 226 -3.52 14.04 -9.91
C ALA A 226 -2.76 12.83 -9.37
N VAL A 227 -1.80 13.11 -8.50
CA VAL A 227 -1.21 12.12 -7.61
C VAL A 227 -1.52 12.54 -6.19
N VAL A 228 -2.21 11.66 -5.45
CA VAL A 228 -2.66 11.91 -4.09
C VAL A 228 -1.76 11.17 -3.13
N THR A 229 -1.03 11.87 -2.28
CA THR A 229 -0.12 11.22 -1.32
C THR A 229 -0.54 11.45 0.12
N VAL A 230 -0.36 10.44 0.97
CA VAL A 230 -0.50 10.55 2.44
C VAL A 230 0.83 10.19 3.08
N LEU A 231 1.39 11.13 3.82
CA LEU A 231 2.76 11.11 4.31
C LEU A 231 2.78 11.10 5.84
N GLY A 232 3.80 10.46 6.42
CA GLY A 232 4.08 10.64 7.85
C GLY A 232 4.47 12.11 8.12
N GLY A 233 4.20 12.59 9.32
CA GLY A 233 4.40 14.01 9.65
C GLY A 233 5.84 14.50 9.47
N GLN A 234 6.82 13.62 9.70
CA GLN A 234 8.25 13.90 9.46
C GLN A 234 8.58 13.96 7.97
N ASP A 235 8.09 13.00 7.19
CA ASP A 235 8.33 12.93 5.74
C ASP A 235 7.72 14.15 5.03
N HIS A 236 6.49 14.51 5.39
CA HIS A 236 5.82 15.70 4.88
C HIS A 236 6.65 16.96 5.12
N ARG A 237 7.11 17.15 6.36
CA ARG A 237 7.95 18.30 6.74
C ARG A 237 9.27 18.32 5.97
N ALA A 238 9.96 17.18 5.88
CA ALA A 238 11.22 17.06 5.16
C ALA A 238 11.06 17.39 3.67
N ILE A 239 9.95 16.97 3.04
CA ILE A 239 9.64 17.30 1.65
C ILE A 239 9.37 18.80 1.50
N CYS A 240 8.55 19.39 2.36
CA CYS A 240 8.25 20.83 2.34
C CYS A 240 9.53 21.68 2.51
N GLU A 241 10.38 21.34 3.48
CA GLU A 241 11.67 22.00 3.69
C GLU A 241 12.60 21.84 2.47
N SER A 242 12.62 20.64 1.86
CA SER A 242 13.42 20.38 0.66
C SER A 242 13.00 21.25 -0.53
N ILE A 243 11.70 21.42 -0.80
CA ILE A 243 11.20 22.20 -1.95
C ILE A 243 11.27 23.71 -1.75
N GLU A 244 11.38 24.18 -0.51
CA GLU A 244 11.57 25.59 -0.15
C GLU A 244 13.07 25.96 -0.06
N SER A 245 13.97 24.98 -0.02
CA SER A 245 15.41 25.21 0.12
C SER A 245 16.06 25.98 -1.05
N GLY A 246 17.20 26.61 -0.79
CA GLY A 246 18.00 27.31 -1.81
C GLY A 246 18.62 26.37 -2.86
N ASP A 247 18.85 25.10 -2.50
CA ASP A 247 19.55 24.11 -3.33
C ASP A 247 18.63 23.34 -4.30
N VAL A 248 17.34 23.70 -4.33
CA VAL A 248 16.32 23.03 -5.16
C VAL A 248 16.71 22.95 -6.64
N ASN A 249 17.34 24.00 -7.17
CA ASN A 249 17.77 24.00 -8.56
C ASN A 249 18.80 22.90 -8.86
N THR A 250 19.75 22.69 -7.95
CA THR A 250 20.79 21.68 -8.09
C THR A 250 20.21 20.27 -8.00
N MET A 251 19.24 20.06 -7.11
CA MET A 251 18.61 18.75 -6.89
C MET A 251 17.63 18.38 -8.01
N PHE A 252 16.71 19.28 -8.37
CA PHE A 252 15.58 18.95 -9.25
C PHE A 252 15.87 19.12 -10.73
N ARG A 253 16.77 20.03 -11.12
CA ARG A 253 17.00 20.32 -12.54
C ARG A 253 17.55 19.13 -13.33
N PRO A 254 18.56 18.37 -12.86
CA PRO A 254 19.03 17.19 -13.57
C PRO A 254 17.92 16.17 -13.75
N VAL A 255 17.14 15.93 -12.69
CA VAL A 255 16.04 14.97 -12.68
C VAL A 255 14.92 15.36 -13.66
N PHE A 256 14.49 16.62 -13.66
CA PHE A 256 13.48 17.07 -14.60
C PHE A 256 13.99 17.10 -16.05
N ASN A 257 15.29 17.37 -16.27
CA ASN A 257 15.88 17.26 -17.60
C ASN A 257 15.86 15.83 -18.12
N GLU A 258 16.17 14.85 -17.26
CA GLU A 258 16.10 13.41 -17.59
C GLU A 258 14.68 12.98 -17.98
N LEU A 259 13.67 13.51 -17.28
CA LEU A 259 12.25 13.29 -17.63
C LEU A 259 11.80 14.01 -18.91
N GLY A 260 12.68 14.78 -19.56
CA GLY A 260 12.35 15.64 -20.70
C GLY A 260 11.46 16.83 -20.32
N LEU A 261 11.47 17.26 -19.05
CA LEU A 261 10.62 18.32 -18.49
C LEU A 261 11.41 19.61 -18.28
N LYS A 262 11.89 20.21 -19.38
CA LYS A 262 12.76 21.40 -19.33
C LYS A 262 12.09 22.64 -18.72
N THR A 263 10.77 22.73 -18.76
CA THR A 263 10.02 23.91 -18.34
C THR A 263 8.77 23.54 -17.53
N ILE A 264 8.98 23.31 -16.22
CA ILE A 264 7.94 22.97 -15.24
C ILE A 264 7.76 24.08 -14.21
N SER A 265 6.52 24.32 -13.79
CA SER A 265 6.19 25.19 -12.66
C SER A 265 5.26 24.45 -11.69
N LEU A 266 5.69 24.34 -10.44
CA LEU A 266 4.92 23.83 -9.32
C LEU A 266 4.55 25.00 -8.40
N LYS A 267 3.27 25.20 -8.13
CA LYS A 267 2.79 26.31 -7.29
C LYS A 267 1.96 25.77 -6.15
N SER A 268 2.14 26.26 -4.93
CA SER A 268 1.30 25.85 -3.81
C SER A 268 -0.17 26.17 -4.08
N ALA A 269 -1.06 25.20 -3.97
CA ALA A 269 -2.47 25.34 -4.31
C ALA A 269 -3.38 25.36 -3.07
N LEU A 270 -3.11 24.50 -2.08
CA LEU A 270 -3.94 24.37 -0.89
C LEU A 270 -3.09 24.28 0.38
N TYR A 271 -3.57 24.94 1.43
CA TYR A 271 -3.03 24.87 2.78
C TYR A 271 -4.14 24.46 3.76
N ASN A 272 -3.82 23.60 4.72
CA ASN A 272 -4.80 23.13 5.68
C ASN A 272 -5.05 24.20 6.76
N SER A 273 -5.93 23.89 7.72
CA SER A 273 -6.24 24.81 8.84
C SER A 273 -5.05 25.09 9.76
N MET A 274 -3.97 24.31 9.66
CA MET A 274 -2.73 24.50 10.40
C MET A 274 -1.69 25.32 9.62
N GLY A 275 -2.06 25.84 8.43
CA GLY A 275 -1.15 26.57 7.54
C GLY A 275 -0.15 25.67 6.83
N GLU A 276 -0.36 24.35 6.81
CA GLU A 276 0.55 23.39 6.17
C GLU A 276 0.14 23.14 4.73
N LEU A 277 1.11 23.16 3.82
CA LEU A 277 0.92 22.87 2.41
C LEU A 277 0.44 21.43 2.23
N PHE A 278 -0.68 21.21 1.53
CA PHE A 278 -1.12 19.86 1.18
C PHE A 278 -1.51 19.68 -0.30
N ALA A 279 -1.36 20.70 -1.15
CA ALA A 279 -1.46 20.52 -2.60
C ALA A 279 -0.54 21.45 -3.39
N LEU A 280 0.05 20.93 -4.46
CA LEU A 280 0.82 21.65 -5.47
C LEU A 280 0.08 21.57 -6.82
N GLU A 281 -0.11 22.73 -7.47
CA GLU A 281 -0.52 22.82 -8.86
C GLU A 281 0.70 22.70 -9.77
N VAL A 282 0.69 21.71 -10.66
CA VAL A 282 1.75 21.43 -11.62
C VAL A 282 1.30 21.90 -12.99
N SER A 283 2.09 22.79 -13.60
CA SER A 283 1.89 23.29 -14.96
C SER A 283 3.14 23.09 -15.79
N PHE A 284 2.99 22.55 -16.99
CA PHE A 284 4.06 22.45 -17.97
C PHE A 284 3.99 23.65 -18.91
N LEU A 285 5.12 24.34 -19.11
CA LEU A 285 5.17 25.53 -19.96
C LEU A 285 5.24 25.16 -21.45
N SER A 286 5.67 23.94 -21.79
CA SER A 286 5.62 23.38 -23.15
C SER A 286 4.20 22.98 -23.54
N LYS A 287 3.32 23.97 -23.72
CA LYS A 287 1.88 23.77 -24.02
C LYS A 287 1.62 22.93 -25.27
N HIS A 288 2.51 22.98 -26.26
CA HIS A 288 2.39 22.16 -27.47
C HIS A 288 2.65 20.68 -27.21
N GLU A 289 3.53 20.35 -26.26
CA GLU A 289 3.92 18.97 -25.95
C GLU A 289 3.04 18.35 -24.88
N LEU A 290 2.81 19.08 -23.78
CA LEU A 290 2.17 18.58 -22.56
C LEU A 290 0.81 19.24 -22.26
N GLY A 291 0.30 20.05 -23.18
CA GLY A 291 -1.00 20.72 -23.02
C GLY A 291 -0.98 21.88 -22.01
N SER A 292 -2.15 22.49 -21.82
CA SER A 292 -2.35 23.63 -20.91
C SER A 292 -3.02 23.23 -19.59
N GLY A 293 -3.06 21.94 -19.28
CA GLY A 293 -3.65 21.37 -18.08
C GLY A 293 -2.98 21.87 -16.81
N ARG A 294 -3.78 21.99 -15.75
CA ARG A 294 -3.30 22.22 -14.37
C ARG A 294 -3.45 20.92 -13.62
N HIS A 295 -2.35 20.25 -13.36
CA HIS A 295 -2.31 18.97 -12.67
C HIS A 295 -2.09 19.20 -11.18
N LEU A 296 -2.35 18.19 -10.34
CA LEU A 296 -2.27 18.35 -8.89
C LEU A 296 -1.42 17.25 -8.25
N ILE A 297 -0.56 17.63 -7.31
CA ILE A 297 0.10 16.69 -6.40
C ILE A 297 -0.38 17.03 -4.99
N PHE A 298 -1.11 16.12 -4.34
CA PHE A 298 -1.53 16.29 -2.97
C PHE A 298 -0.52 15.67 -2.00
N LEU A 299 -0.20 16.37 -0.93
CA LEU A 299 0.79 16.05 0.10
C LEU A 299 0.09 16.03 1.46
N HIS A 300 -0.84 15.10 1.66
CA HIS A 300 -1.62 15.02 2.89
C HIS A 300 -0.74 14.57 4.06
N LYS A 301 -0.85 15.25 5.19
CA LYS A 301 -0.03 14.97 6.37
C LYS A 301 -0.80 14.10 7.37
N ALA A 302 -0.28 12.92 7.66
CA ALA A 302 -0.68 12.14 8.83
C ALA A 302 0.19 12.54 10.03
N ASN A 303 -0.45 12.81 11.18
CA ASN A 303 0.26 13.20 12.40
C ASN A 303 1.02 12.04 13.08
N ASP A 304 0.81 10.81 12.63
CA ASP A 304 1.63 9.67 13.03
C ASP A 304 2.99 9.71 12.33
N ILE A 305 4.05 9.46 13.11
CA ILE A 305 5.41 9.35 12.61
C ILE A 305 5.50 8.07 11.75
N GLY A 306 6.03 8.19 10.53
CA GLY A 306 6.36 7.04 9.70
C GLY A 306 7.39 6.15 10.39
N GLY A 307 7.23 4.84 10.30
CA GLY A 307 8.13 3.88 10.96
C GLY A 307 7.52 3.28 12.22
N GLY A 308 6.91 2.09 12.05
CA GLY A 308 6.86 1.08 13.11
C GLY A 308 6.07 1.39 14.38
N LYS A 309 5.40 2.53 14.56
CA LYS A 309 4.49 2.68 15.71
C LYS A 309 3.36 1.68 15.57
N SER A 310 3.42 0.66 16.43
CA SER A 310 2.41 -0.39 16.61
C SER A 310 1.01 0.21 16.72
N ASP A 311 -0.02 -0.61 16.51
CA ASP A 311 -1.42 -0.21 16.74
C ASP A 311 -1.68 0.31 18.18
N GLU A 312 -0.69 0.30 19.08
CA GLU A 312 -0.76 0.87 20.43
C GLU A 312 -1.01 2.39 20.45
N SER A 313 -0.60 3.15 19.43
CA SER A 313 -0.91 4.59 19.38
C SER A 313 -2.42 4.89 19.30
N LEU A 314 -3.24 3.89 18.96
CA LEU A 314 -4.70 4.03 18.90
C LEU A 314 -5.31 4.37 20.26
N THR A 315 -4.70 3.96 21.38
CA THR A 315 -5.24 4.25 22.73
C THR A 315 -5.17 5.72 23.11
N GLU A 316 -4.41 6.53 22.36
CA GLU A 316 -4.28 7.96 22.61
C GLU A 316 -5.55 8.75 22.21
N GLY A 317 -6.53 8.12 21.55
CA GLY A 317 -7.82 8.73 21.21
C GLY A 317 -7.76 9.82 20.12
N ARG A 318 -6.60 10.00 19.48
CA ARG A 318 -6.38 11.04 18.44
C ARG A 318 -6.88 10.64 17.05
N LEU A 319 -7.21 9.37 16.83
CA LEU A 319 -7.53 8.81 15.52
C LEU A 319 -8.72 9.53 14.86
N ALA A 320 -9.81 9.73 15.58
CA ALA A 320 -11.03 10.33 15.03
C ALA A 320 -10.78 11.74 14.48
N GLY A 321 -10.04 12.58 15.20
CA GLY A 321 -9.67 13.92 14.77
C GLY A 321 -8.74 13.92 13.56
N GLN A 322 -7.75 13.03 13.52
CA GLN A 322 -6.84 12.90 12.37
C GLN A 322 -7.57 12.43 11.11
N VAL A 323 -8.44 11.43 11.24
CA VAL A 323 -9.26 10.90 10.15
C VAL A 323 -10.22 11.97 9.62
N ALA A 324 -10.87 12.72 10.51
CA ALA A 324 -11.76 13.82 10.12
C ALA A 324 -11.00 14.95 9.40
N SER A 325 -9.78 15.29 9.84
CA SER A 325 -8.97 16.30 9.18
C SER A 325 -8.57 15.87 7.77
N LEU A 326 -8.01 14.66 7.62
CA LEU A 326 -7.61 14.11 6.32
C LEU A 326 -8.81 13.93 5.38
N SER A 327 -9.95 13.48 5.90
CA SER A 327 -11.18 13.34 5.12
C SER A 327 -11.61 14.66 4.48
N ARG A 328 -11.52 15.78 5.20
CA ARG A 328 -11.83 17.12 4.66
C ARG A 328 -10.84 17.56 3.59
N GLU A 329 -9.57 17.18 3.72
CA GLU A 329 -8.58 17.45 2.68
C GLU A 329 -8.84 16.59 1.43
N PHE A 330 -9.32 15.35 1.59
CA PHE A 330 -9.62 14.44 0.48
C PHE A 330 -10.78 14.93 -0.40
N ASP A 331 -11.74 15.64 0.18
CA ASP A 331 -12.88 16.20 -0.55
C ASP A 331 -12.44 17.02 -1.77
N TRP A 332 -11.28 17.68 -1.73
CA TRP A 332 -10.79 18.53 -2.82
C TRP A 332 -10.48 17.76 -4.11
N TRP A 333 -9.79 16.63 -4.01
CA TRP A 333 -9.50 15.82 -5.18
C TRP A 333 -10.67 14.93 -5.58
N ILE A 334 -11.50 14.51 -4.63
CA ILE A 334 -12.75 13.78 -4.90
C ILE A 334 -13.68 14.63 -5.77
N ASN A 335 -13.96 15.87 -5.34
CA ASN A 335 -14.77 16.82 -6.11
C ASN A 335 -14.13 17.15 -7.47
N GLY A 336 -12.79 17.19 -7.54
CA GLY A 336 -12.05 17.33 -8.78
C GLY A 336 -12.32 16.20 -9.77
N LEU A 337 -12.29 14.95 -9.31
CA LEU A 337 -12.59 13.75 -10.11
C LEU A 337 -14.05 13.71 -10.54
N GLU A 338 -15.00 13.96 -9.63
CA GLU A 338 -16.43 13.99 -9.95
C GLU A 338 -16.74 15.00 -11.06
N ARG A 339 -16.12 16.19 -11.01
CA ARG A 339 -16.30 17.23 -12.03
C ARG A 339 -15.69 16.86 -13.39
N GLY A 340 -14.56 16.16 -13.38
CA GLY A 340 -13.88 15.72 -14.60
C GLY A 340 -14.39 14.38 -15.15
N GLY A 341 -15.31 13.70 -14.45
CA GLY A 341 -15.67 12.32 -14.75
C GLY A 341 -14.51 11.33 -14.57
N GLY A 342 -13.46 11.74 -13.84
CA GLY A 342 -12.22 10.99 -13.74
C GLY A 342 -12.29 9.78 -12.83
N LYS A 343 -11.26 8.92 -12.90
CA LYS A 343 -11.15 7.70 -12.11
C LYS A 343 -9.83 7.55 -11.34
N ILE A 344 -9.92 6.84 -10.23
CA ILE A 344 -8.79 6.35 -9.46
C ILE A 344 -8.29 5.07 -10.13
N GLY A 345 -7.04 5.08 -10.60
CA GLY A 345 -6.42 3.92 -11.25
C GLY A 345 -5.85 2.90 -10.27
N SER A 346 -5.36 3.35 -9.12
CA SER A 346 -4.84 2.47 -8.07
C SER A 346 -4.71 3.17 -6.71
N ILE A 347 -4.63 2.35 -5.66
CA ILE A 347 -4.21 2.76 -4.32
C ILE A 347 -2.92 2.00 -3.98
N GLU A 348 -1.79 2.67 -3.88
CA GLU A 348 -0.55 2.10 -3.38
C GLU A 348 -0.41 2.37 -1.88
N THR A 349 -0.13 1.33 -1.09
CA THR A 349 -0.05 1.42 0.36
C THR A 349 1.13 0.63 0.91
N THR A 350 1.37 0.77 2.21
CA THR A 350 2.37 0.00 2.97
C THR A 350 1.78 -0.49 4.31
N LEU A 351 2.60 -1.14 5.12
CA LEU A 351 2.26 -1.49 6.50
C LEU A 351 2.44 -0.28 7.44
N GLY A 352 1.69 -0.26 8.54
CA GLY A 352 1.90 0.69 9.65
C GLY A 352 0.88 1.82 9.78
N GLY A 353 1.16 2.73 10.73
CA GLY A 353 0.21 3.74 11.22
C GLY A 353 -0.28 4.74 10.17
N THR A 354 0.62 5.30 9.35
CA THR A 354 0.25 6.23 8.26
C THR A 354 -0.71 5.59 7.26
N ALA A 355 -0.43 4.34 6.87
CA ALA A 355 -1.28 3.61 5.94
C ALA A 355 -2.66 3.27 6.54
N ARG A 356 -2.70 2.93 7.83
CA ARG A 356 -3.94 2.73 8.59
C ARG A 356 -4.79 4.00 8.63
N ILE A 357 -4.20 5.12 9.01
CA ILE A 357 -4.91 6.41 9.07
C ILE A 357 -5.42 6.81 7.69
N GLY A 358 -4.59 6.67 6.64
CA GLY A 358 -4.99 6.96 5.27
C GLY A 358 -6.19 6.12 4.82
N ARG A 359 -6.24 4.83 5.15
CA ARG A 359 -7.41 3.97 4.85
C ARG A 359 -8.67 4.38 5.61
N TYR A 360 -8.56 4.71 6.91
CA TYR A 360 -9.71 5.22 7.65
C TYR A 360 -10.19 6.58 7.14
N ALA A 361 -9.29 7.44 6.69
CA ALA A 361 -9.65 8.68 6.01
C ALA A 361 -10.38 8.42 4.69
N LEU A 362 -9.91 7.47 3.86
CA LEU A 362 -10.63 7.06 2.64
C LEU A 362 -12.03 6.53 2.94
N LEU A 363 -12.19 5.76 4.02
CA LEU A 363 -13.50 5.28 4.48
C LEU A 363 -14.40 6.44 4.94
N ALA A 364 -13.87 7.35 5.75
CA ALA A 364 -14.60 8.51 6.25
C ALA A 364 -15.05 9.46 5.12
N SER A 365 -14.21 9.64 4.09
CA SER A 365 -14.54 10.43 2.89
C SER A 365 -15.64 9.81 2.04
N CYS A 366 -16.09 8.59 2.33
CA CYS A 366 -17.20 7.93 1.65
C CYS A 366 -17.08 7.93 0.12
N ILE A 367 -15.85 7.77 -0.41
CA ILE A 367 -15.56 7.84 -1.85
C ILE A 367 -16.55 6.95 -2.61
N PRO A 368 -17.27 7.48 -3.62
CA PRO A 368 -18.16 6.68 -4.44
C PRO A 368 -17.38 5.59 -5.18
N ARG A 369 -17.90 4.36 -5.19
CA ARG A 369 -17.30 3.25 -5.97
C ARG A 369 -17.17 3.59 -7.45
N SER A 370 -18.09 4.40 -7.96
CA SER A 370 -18.05 4.89 -9.34
C SER A 370 -16.79 5.71 -9.66
N LEU A 371 -16.05 6.23 -8.68
CA LEU A 371 -14.78 6.93 -8.93
C LEU A 371 -13.59 5.98 -9.13
N PHE A 372 -13.73 4.67 -8.95
CA PHE A 372 -12.67 3.72 -9.27
C PHE A 372 -12.79 3.23 -10.72
N ALA A 373 -11.65 3.09 -11.39
CA ALA A 373 -11.62 2.46 -12.71
C ALA A 373 -11.99 0.97 -12.59
N SER A 374 -12.55 0.39 -13.65
CA SER A 374 -12.93 -1.03 -13.63
C SER A 374 -11.75 -1.98 -13.44
N ASP A 375 -10.55 -1.56 -13.86
CA ASP A 375 -9.30 -2.32 -13.69
C ASP A 375 -8.47 -1.81 -12.50
N ALA A 376 -9.07 -1.05 -11.58
CA ALA A 376 -8.37 -0.51 -10.42
C ALA A 376 -8.00 -1.61 -9.42
N PHE A 377 -6.90 -1.40 -8.69
CA PHE A 377 -6.39 -2.33 -7.68
C PHE A 377 -5.75 -1.57 -6.50
N GLU A 378 -5.66 -2.23 -5.34
CA GLU A 378 -4.84 -1.76 -4.22
C GLU A 378 -3.55 -2.57 -4.16
N VAL A 379 -2.42 -1.89 -4.01
CA VAL A 379 -1.12 -2.52 -3.77
C VAL A 379 -0.76 -2.37 -2.30
N ILE A 380 -0.29 -3.46 -1.68
CA ILE A 380 0.35 -3.41 -0.37
C ILE A 380 1.81 -3.79 -0.53
N ASN A 381 2.69 -2.83 -0.27
CA ASN A 381 4.14 -3.02 -0.30
C ASN A 381 4.59 -3.77 0.95
N LEU A 382 5.23 -4.93 0.75
CA LEU A 382 5.74 -5.82 1.80
C LEU A 382 7.23 -6.08 1.64
N ASP A 383 7.85 -6.54 2.71
CA ASP A 383 9.17 -7.15 2.69
C ASP A 383 9.03 -8.65 2.41
N SER A 384 9.98 -9.23 1.70
CA SER A 384 10.04 -10.70 1.60
C SER A 384 10.26 -11.29 2.99
N ALA A 385 9.66 -12.45 3.22
CA ALA A 385 9.73 -13.14 4.49
C ALA A 385 11.17 -13.43 4.94
N GLU A 386 12.00 -13.85 3.99
CA GLU A 386 13.44 -14.07 4.17
C GLU A 386 14.13 -12.79 4.63
N TRP A 387 13.88 -11.67 3.94
CA TRP A 387 14.47 -10.38 4.33
C TRP A 387 14.04 -9.96 5.74
N VAL A 388 12.76 -10.16 6.11
CA VAL A 388 12.28 -9.86 7.47
C VAL A 388 12.99 -10.73 8.50
N LYS A 389 13.20 -12.02 8.22
CA LYS A 389 13.88 -12.94 9.13
C LYS A 389 15.34 -12.57 9.35
N GLU A 390 16.03 -12.15 8.28
CA GLU A 390 17.44 -11.77 8.32
C GLU A 390 17.66 -10.38 8.93
N ASN A 391 16.84 -9.39 8.57
CA ASN A 391 17.09 -7.97 8.86
C ASN A 391 16.24 -7.44 10.02
N LEU A 392 15.10 -8.07 10.31
CA LEU A 392 14.17 -7.69 11.37
C LEU A 392 13.94 -8.82 12.37
N SER A 393 14.94 -9.67 12.60
CA SER A 393 14.84 -10.84 13.50
C SER A 393 14.30 -10.50 14.90
N SER A 394 14.67 -9.35 15.46
CA SER A 394 14.18 -8.87 16.76
C SER A 394 12.74 -8.34 16.73
N GLN A 395 12.27 -7.87 15.57
CA GLN A 395 10.96 -7.24 15.35
C GLN A 395 10.02 -8.09 14.47
N ILE A 396 10.40 -9.32 14.16
CA ILE A 396 9.69 -10.21 13.23
C ILE A 396 8.22 -10.42 13.61
N HIS A 397 7.93 -10.58 14.91
CA HIS A 397 6.56 -10.74 15.39
C HIS A 397 5.74 -9.45 15.26
N GLU A 398 6.36 -8.28 15.45
CA GLU A 398 5.69 -6.99 15.28
C GLU A 398 5.38 -6.75 13.81
N TYR A 399 6.34 -7.01 12.92
CA TYR A 399 6.16 -6.92 11.48
C TYR A 399 4.99 -7.80 11.00
N ARG A 400 4.99 -9.08 11.37
CA ARG A 400 3.92 -10.01 10.99
C ARG A 400 2.58 -9.67 11.64
N SER A 401 2.57 -9.14 12.85
CA SER A 401 1.33 -8.67 13.48
C SER A 401 0.74 -7.50 12.68
N ASN A 402 1.56 -6.53 12.28
CA ASN A 402 1.15 -5.41 11.43
C ASN A 402 0.69 -5.87 10.04
N PHE A 403 1.35 -6.87 9.46
CA PHE A 403 0.92 -7.49 8.21
C PHE A 403 -0.47 -8.14 8.36
N ALA A 404 -0.66 -8.97 9.39
CA ALA A 404 -1.92 -9.65 9.65
C ALA A 404 -3.06 -8.65 9.93
N THR A 405 -2.87 -7.66 10.80
CA THR A 405 -3.92 -6.67 11.09
C THR A 405 -4.23 -5.79 9.88
N THR A 406 -3.22 -5.43 9.07
CA THR A 406 -3.45 -4.70 7.82
C THR A 406 -4.30 -5.53 6.86
N LEU A 407 -3.95 -6.80 6.64
CA LEU A 407 -4.71 -7.65 5.73
C LEU A 407 -6.13 -7.91 6.23
N LEU A 408 -6.31 -8.17 7.53
CA LEU A 408 -7.62 -8.34 8.15
C LEU A 408 -8.54 -7.13 7.87
N ARG A 409 -8.06 -5.91 8.15
CA ARG A 409 -8.81 -4.67 7.93
C ARG A 409 -9.11 -4.42 6.45
N THR A 410 -8.12 -4.63 5.59
CA THR A 410 -8.23 -4.34 4.16
C THR A 410 -9.12 -5.33 3.42
N VAL A 411 -9.18 -6.59 3.86
CA VAL A 411 -9.82 -7.69 3.12
C VAL A 411 -11.16 -8.14 3.73
N TRP A 412 -11.27 -8.19 5.06
CA TRP A 412 -12.50 -8.60 5.76
C TRP A 412 -13.18 -7.45 6.50
N GLY A 413 -12.42 -6.43 6.89
CA GLY A 413 -12.92 -5.27 7.63
C GLY A 413 -13.74 -4.31 6.77
N LYS A 414 -14.06 -3.14 7.33
CA LYS A 414 -14.91 -2.14 6.66
C LYS A 414 -14.31 -1.57 5.38
N ALA A 415 -12.98 -1.46 5.31
CA ALA A 415 -12.28 -1.09 4.08
C ALA A 415 -12.50 -2.13 2.98
N GLY A 416 -12.50 -3.41 3.36
CA GLY A 416 -12.84 -4.53 2.50
C GLY A 416 -14.24 -4.40 1.91
N GLU A 417 -15.24 -4.22 2.77
CA GLU A 417 -16.64 -4.07 2.38
C GLU A 417 -16.86 -2.88 1.43
N ARG A 418 -16.22 -1.73 1.70
CA ARG A 418 -16.38 -0.54 0.85
C ARG A 418 -15.78 -0.73 -0.55
N MET A 419 -14.70 -1.52 -0.66
CA MET A 419 -13.89 -1.71 -1.87
C MET A 419 -13.93 -3.15 -2.41
N SER A 420 -15.05 -3.85 -2.26
CA SER A 420 -15.20 -5.30 -2.58
C SER A 420 -14.68 -5.70 -3.96
N ASP A 421 -14.85 -4.83 -4.96
CA ASP A 421 -14.55 -5.13 -6.37
C ASP A 421 -13.12 -4.73 -6.77
N ILE A 422 -12.33 -4.23 -5.82
CA ILE A 422 -10.95 -3.77 -6.04
C ILE A 422 -10.02 -4.82 -5.45
N PRO A 423 -9.31 -5.64 -6.24
CA PRO A 423 -8.41 -6.66 -5.70
C PRO A 423 -7.24 -6.03 -4.91
N VAL A 424 -6.73 -6.80 -3.95
CA VAL A 424 -5.52 -6.47 -3.18
C VAL A 424 -4.34 -7.23 -3.80
N VAL A 425 -3.30 -6.51 -4.19
CA VAL A 425 -2.08 -7.06 -4.77
C VAL A 425 -0.93 -6.88 -3.77
N LEU A 426 -0.37 -7.98 -3.29
CA LEU A 426 0.80 -7.98 -2.42
C LEU A 426 2.06 -8.05 -3.29
N VAL A 427 3.02 -7.15 -3.02
CA VAL A 427 4.25 -7.04 -3.80
C VAL A 427 5.45 -6.80 -2.90
N ASN A 428 6.64 -7.16 -3.38
CA ASN A 428 7.89 -6.80 -2.73
C ASN A 428 8.16 -5.30 -2.89
N ARG A 429 8.35 -4.58 -1.79
CA ARG A 429 8.64 -3.14 -1.77
C ARG A 429 9.99 -2.79 -2.38
N PHE A 430 10.94 -3.73 -2.34
CA PHE A 430 12.28 -3.53 -2.89
C PHE A 430 12.37 -3.88 -4.39
N ASP A 431 11.35 -4.54 -4.95
CA ASP A 431 11.29 -4.81 -6.38
C ASP A 431 10.87 -3.55 -7.15
N ARG A 432 11.87 -2.79 -7.61
CA ARG A 432 11.66 -1.54 -8.36
C ARG A 432 11.01 -1.78 -9.72
N SER A 433 11.25 -2.92 -10.36
CA SER A 433 10.55 -3.30 -11.60
C SER A 433 9.05 -3.43 -11.35
N MET A 434 8.65 -3.96 -10.18
CA MET A 434 7.24 -4.00 -9.79
C MET A 434 6.63 -2.62 -9.55
N VAL A 435 7.36 -1.69 -8.95
CA VAL A 435 6.91 -0.30 -8.77
C VAL A 435 6.61 0.36 -10.12
N ARG A 436 7.46 0.11 -11.13
CA ARG A 436 7.25 0.64 -12.47
C ARG A 436 6.01 0.02 -13.13
N THR A 437 5.93 -1.31 -13.12
CA THR A 437 4.84 -2.07 -13.76
C THR A 437 3.47 -1.71 -13.22
N ARG A 438 3.33 -1.59 -11.90
CA ARG A 438 2.03 -1.22 -11.30
C ARG A 438 1.62 0.22 -11.61
N ARG A 439 2.56 1.16 -11.73
CA ARG A 439 2.27 2.53 -12.17
C ARG A 439 1.79 2.56 -13.62
N VAL A 440 2.43 1.80 -14.50
CA VAL A 440 1.97 1.61 -15.90
C VAL A 440 0.56 1.03 -15.92
N ARG A 441 0.27 -0.02 -15.15
CA ARG A 441 -1.08 -0.60 -15.07
C ARG A 441 -2.11 0.37 -14.53
N SER A 442 -1.77 1.16 -13.52
CA SER A 442 -2.64 2.20 -13.00
C SER A 442 -2.95 3.26 -14.06
N ASN A 443 -1.96 3.64 -14.87
CA ASN A 443 -2.15 4.59 -15.97
C ASN A 443 -3.04 3.98 -17.06
N ILE A 444 -2.82 2.71 -17.43
CA ILE A 444 -3.68 1.98 -18.37
C ILE A 444 -5.13 1.92 -17.86
N ALA A 445 -5.35 1.65 -16.57
CA ALA A 445 -6.69 1.61 -15.97
C ALA A 445 -7.43 2.96 -16.11
N ILE A 446 -6.72 4.08 -15.90
CA ILE A 446 -7.26 5.44 -16.12
C ILE A 446 -7.55 5.67 -17.61
N LEU A 447 -6.59 5.37 -18.48
CA LEU A 447 -6.71 5.64 -19.91
C LEU A 447 -7.82 4.80 -20.57
N ARG A 448 -7.97 3.53 -20.19
CA ARG A 448 -9.06 2.64 -20.66
C ARG A 448 -10.43 3.19 -20.30
N HIS A 449 -10.55 3.85 -19.15
CA HIS A 449 -11.79 4.51 -18.78
C HIS A 449 -12.04 5.77 -19.63
N MET A 450 -11.02 6.59 -19.85
CA MET A 450 -11.14 7.82 -20.64
C MET A 450 -11.42 7.55 -22.13
N PHE A 451 -10.81 6.49 -22.68
CA PHE A 451 -10.82 6.14 -24.10
C PHE A 451 -11.37 4.74 -24.31
N LEU A 452 -12.61 4.52 -23.86
CA LEU A 452 -13.32 3.25 -23.99
C LEU A 452 -13.33 2.79 -25.46
N GLY A 453 -12.86 1.56 -25.69
CA GLY A 453 -12.81 0.93 -27.02
C GLY A 453 -11.75 1.49 -27.96
N ASN A 454 -10.73 2.19 -27.46
CA ASN A 454 -9.62 2.65 -28.29
C ASN A 454 -8.61 1.51 -28.55
N PRO A 455 -8.32 1.16 -29.83
CA PRO A 455 -7.41 0.06 -30.18
C PRO A 455 -5.98 0.15 -29.63
N ALA A 456 -5.53 1.35 -29.23
CA ALA A 456 -4.22 1.54 -28.62
C ALA A 456 -4.13 0.97 -27.19
N LEU A 457 -5.26 0.74 -26.53
CA LEU A 457 -5.37 0.28 -25.15
C LEU A 457 -5.98 -1.13 -25.03
N ASP A 458 -6.38 -1.70 -26.16
CA ASP A 458 -6.90 -3.07 -26.26
C ASP A 458 -5.79 -4.08 -25.99
N LEU A 459 -6.21 -5.29 -25.61
CA LEU A 459 -5.29 -6.41 -25.52
C LEU A 459 -4.77 -6.74 -26.92
N LEU A 460 -3.50 -7.15 -26.98
CA LEU A 460 -2.96 -7.72 -28.22
C LEU A 460 -3.67 -9.04 -28.55
N GLN A 461 -4.16 -9.77 -27.54
CA GLN A 461 -4.87 -11.04 -27.70
C GLN A 461 -6.13 -11.04 -26.84
N GLY A 462 -7.27 -11.35 -27.47
CA GLY A 462 -8.59 -11.35 -26.81
C GLY A 462 -9.22 -9.96 -26.72
N ASP A 463 -10.36 -9.90 -26.05
CA ASP A 463 -11.05 -8.66 -25.65
C ASP A 463 -10.93 -8.47 -24.13
N ILE A 464 -10.94 -7.21 -23.68
CA ILE A 464 -10.97 -6.83 -22.27
C ILE A 464 -12.21 -7.40 -21.57
N SER A 465 -13.34 -7.49 -22.28
CA SER A 465 -14.56 -8.09 -21.72
C SER A 465 -14.37 -9.57 -21.41
N ASP A 466 -13.79 -10.32 -22.34
CA ASP A 466 -13.45 -11.74 -22.19
C ASP A 466 -12.40 -11.96 -21.09
N GLU A 467 -11.38 -11.10 -21.00
CA GLU A 467 -10.39 -11.13 -19.93
C GLU A 467 -11.05 -11.02 -18.56
N ARG A 468 -11.92 -10.01 -18.38
CA ARG A 468 -12.63 -9.79 -17.12
C ARG A 468 -13.52 -10.96 -16.77
N ILE A 469 -14.26 -11.51 -17.74
CA ILE A 469 -15.12 -12.67 -17.53
C ILE A 469 -14.30 -13.91 -17.19
N ALA A 470 -13.17 -14.13 -17.87
CA ALA A 470 -12.28 -15.27 -17.61
C ALA A 470 -11.70 -15.20 -16.19
N ILE A 471 -11.21 -14.03 -15.78
CA ILE A 471 -10.72 -13.80 -14.42
C ILE A 471 -11.85 -14.05 -13.41
N GLN A 472 -13.01 -13.43 -13.58
CA GLN A 472 -14.15 -13.62 -12.66
C GLN A 472 -14.59 -15.07 -12.57
N ARG A 473 -14.63 -15.78 -13.70
CA ARG A 473 -15.00 -17.19 -13.74
C ARG A 473 -14.00 -18.07 -12.99
N GLU A 474 -12.71 -17.87 -13.21
CA GLU A 474 -11.68 -18.68 -12.55
C GLU A 474 -11.56 -18.35 -11.05
N GLU A 475 -11.73 -17.08 -10.67
CA GLU A 475 -11.83 -16.68 -9.27
C GLU A 475 -13.06 -17.30 -8.56
N ALA A 476 -14.19 -17.45 -9.24
CA ALA A 476 -15.37 -18.10 -8.66
C ALA A 476 -15.13 -19.59 -8.34
N ILE A 477 -14.16 -20.24 -8.99
CA ILE A 477 -13.81 -21.64 -8.73
C ILE A 477 -12.98 -21.76 -7.45
N THR A 478 -12.17 -20.75 -7.11
CA THR A 478 -11.31 -20.75 -5.91
C THR A 478 -12.07 -20.48 -4.60
N ASP A 479 -13.38 -20.19 -4.66
CA ASP A 479 -14.22 -19.74 -3.54
C ASP A 479 -14.55 -20.77 -2.45
N ASN A 480 -14.33 -22.06 -2.71
CA ASN A 480 -14.86 -23.10 -1.85
C ASN A 480 -13.96 -23.37 -0.62
N LYS A 481 -14.32 -22.72 0.51
CA LYS A 481 -14.16 -23.15 1.94
C LYS A 481 -13.16 -22.39 2.84
N PHE A 482 -12.35 -21.46 2.35
CA PHE A 482 -11.26 -20.84 3.15
C PHE A 482 -11.27 -19.31 3.15
N LEU A 483 -12.44 -18.70 2.97
CA LEU A 483 -12.59 -17.25 2.84
C LEU A 483 -13.23 -16.60 4.08
N THR A 484 -13.75 -17.41 5.01
CA THR A 484 -14.53 -16.93 6.14
C THR A 484 -13.76 -17.04 7.45
N ILE A 485 -13.74 -15.96 8.24
CA ILE A 485 -13.24 -15.97 9.62
C ILE A 485 -14.44 -16.15 10.55
N HIS A 486 -14.42 -17.23 11.33
CA HIS A 486 -15.42 -17.52 12.35
C HIS A 486 -14.87 -17.24 13.75
N ASP A 487 -15.66 -16.55 14.57
CA ASP A 487 -15.42 -16.47 16.01
C ASP A 487 -15.83 -17.79 16.69
N ARG A 488 -14.97 -18.36 17.53
CA ARG A 488 -15.23 -19.61 18.26
C ARG A 488 -16.06 -19.46 19.53
N VAL A 489 -16.33 -18.23 19.99
CA VAL A 489 -16.88 -17.99 21.35
C VAL A 489 -18.20 -17.20 21.34
N LYS A 490 -18.71 -16.70 20.19
CA LYS A 490 -19.91 -15.84 20.17
C LYS A 490 -20.95 -16.21 19.10
N ASP A 491 -22.21 -15.90 19.44
CA ASP A 491 -23.40 -15.85 18.56
C ASP A 491 -23.25 -14.85 17.41
N GLU A 492 -24.02 -15.09 16.34
CA GLU A 492 -24.10 -14.50 14.98
C GLU A 492 -23.96 -12.96 14.82
N LYS A 493 -23.91 -12.18 15.91
CA LYS A 493 -23.87 -10.71 15.88
C LYS A 493 -22.50 -10.13 15.50
N ASN A 494 -21.42 -10.90 15.59
CA ASN A 494 -20.06 -10.47 15.26
C ASN A 494 -19.36 -11.54 14.42
N GLY A 495 -19.80 -11.72 13.19
CA GLY A 495 -19.31 -12.76 12.27
C GLY A 495 -20.36 -13.83 12.00
N PRO A 496 -20.17 -14.67 10.97
CA PRO A 496 -18.95 -14.87 10.18
C PRO A 496 -18.50 -13.64 9.37
N TRP A 497 -17.19 -13.39 9.32
CA TRP A 497 -16.61 -12.38 8.42
C TRP A 497 -16.21 -13.03 7.12
N GLN A 498 -16.92 -12.70 6.05
CA GLN A 498 -16.58 -13.12 4.70
C GLN A 498 -15.46 -12.24 4.13
N GLN A 499 -14.52 -12.85 3.44
CA GLN A 499 -13.52 -12.14 2.64
C GLN A 499 -14.25 -11.29 1.61
N GLN A 500 -14.06 -9.97 1.66
CA GLN A 500 -14.72 -9.02 0.77
C GLN A 500 -13.90 -8.74 -0.48
N ARG A 501 -12.59 -8.98 -0.45
CA ARG A 501 -11.65 -8.63 -1.53
C ARG A 501 -10.69 -9.77 -1.81
N ARG A 502 -10.36 -9.98 -3.08
CA ARG A 502 -9.36 -10.96 -3.50
C ARG A 502 -7.94 -10.54 -3.14
N ILE A 503 -7.08 -11.52 -2.92
CA ILE A 503 -5.66 -11.29 -2.64
C ILE A 503 -4.86 -11.97 -3.73
N ARG A 504 -4.04 -11.18 -4.42
CA ARG A 504 -3.11 -11.65 -5.44
C ARG A 504 -1.69 -11.41 -4.96
N LEU A 505 -0.85 -12.44 -4.97
CA LEU A 505 0.58 -12.31 -4.78
C LEU A 505 1.21 -12.05 -6.14
N SER A 506 2.02 -11.00 -6.29
CA SER A 506 2.55 -10.61 -7.61
C SER A 506 4.06 -10.37 -7.61
N SER A 507 4.69 -10.71 -8.73
CA SER A 507 6.09 -10.42 -9.06
C SER A 507 6.20 -10.12 -10.55
N CYS A 508 7.30 -9.52 -11.00
CA CYS A 508 7.59 -9.39 -12.43
C CYS A 508 9.00 -9.78 -12.80
N VAL A 509 9.19 -10.00 -14.09
CA VAL A 509 10.48 -10.19 -14.73
C VAL A 509 10.52 -9.37 -16.01
N ALA A 510 11.61 -8.63 -16.22
CA ALA A 510 11.93 -8.00 -17.49
C ALA A 510 12.67 -8.99 -18.40
N LEU A 511 12.13 -9.23 -19.59
CA LEU A 511 12.71 -10.10 -20.59
C LEU A 511 13.23 -9.27 -21.77
N THR A 512 14.52 -9.35 -22.01
CA THR A 512 15.13 -8.75 -23.19
C THR A 512 14.58 -9.39 -24.46
N PRO A 513 14.57 -8.68 -25.61
CA PRO A 513 14.14 -9.23 -26.90
C PRO A 513 14.76 -10.60 -27.22
N ASN A 514 16.06 -10.76 -26.96
CA ASN A 514 16.75 -12.03 -27.19
C ASN A 514 16.19 -13.17 -26.32
N LYS A 515 15.92 -12.93 -25.03
CA LYS A 515 15.31 -13.92 -24.13
C LYS A 515 13.90 -14.30 -24.58
N VAL A 516 13.11 -13.31 -25.01
CA VAL A 516 11.76 -13.55 -25.57
C VAL A 516 11.85 -14.47 -26.78
N LEU A 517 12.80 -14.21 -27.69
CA LEU A 517 13.01 -15.04 -28.87
C LEU A 517 13.45 -16.47 -28.50
N THR A 518 14.38 -16.63 -27.55
CA THR A 518 14.83 -17.95 -27.08
C THR A 518 13.68 -18.77 -26.49
N LEU A 519 12.84 -18.14 -25.65
CA LEU A 519 11.66 -18.77 -25.07
C LEU A 519 10.65 -19.17 -26.14
N ALA A 520 10.38 -18.28 -27.10
CA ALA A 520 9.44 -18.53 -28.19
C ALA A 520 9.87 -19.68 -29.11
N GLN A 521 11.17 -19.81 -29.37
CA GLN A 521 11.72 -20.87 -30.22
C GLN A 521 11.85 -22.22 -29.51
N GLY A 522 11.73 -22.25 -28.17
CA GLY A 522 11.91 -23.48 -27.38
C GLY A 522 13.34 -24.03 -27.42
N ASN A 523 14.34 -23.19 -27.73
CA ASN A 523 15.74 -23.61 -27.83
C ASN A 523 16.31 -24.07 -26.48
N ASP A 524 15.73 -23.62 -25.37
CA ASP A 524 16.09 -24.01 -24.01
C ASP A 524 14.80 -24.27 -23.19
N PRO A 525 14.32 -25.53 -23.15
CA PRO A 525 13.13 -25.90 -22.38
C PRO A 525 13.31 -25.75 -20.86
N SER A 526 14.55 -25.84 -20.35
CA SER A 526 14.86 -25.62 -18.92
C SER A 526 14.58 -24.19 -18.52
N MET A 527 14.88 -23.22 -19.37
CA MET A 527 14.72 -21.80 -19.08
C MET A 527 13.31 -21.43 -18.62
N ALA A 528 12.27 -21.98 -19.25
CA ALA A 528 10.89 -21.70 -18.88
C ALA A 528 10.52 -22.27 -17.49
N ASN A 529 11.03 -23.47 -17.16
CA ASN A 529 10.82 -24.09 -15.86
C ASN A 529 11.58 -23.36 -14.75
N ASP A 530 12.85 -23.01 -14.99
CA ASP A 530 13.67 -22.27 -14.03
C ASP A 530 13.09 -20.89 -13.74
N LEU A 531 12.61 -20.20 -14.78
CA LEU A 531 11.93 -18.91 -14.64
C LEU A 531 10.62 -19.06 -13.86
N ALA A 532 9.81 -20.08 -14.17
CA ALA A 532 8.57 -20.36 -13.47
C ALA A 532 8.81 -20.64 -11.98
N GLN A 533 9.82 -21.45 -11.64
CA GLN A 533 10.18 -21.76 -10.27
C GLN A 533 10.66 -20.50 -9.51
N ALA A 534 11.58 -19.73 -10.09
CA ALA A 534 12.09 -18.50 -9.48
C ALA A 534 10.98 -17.46 -9.25
N ILE A 535 10.02 -17.36 -10.17
CA ILE A 535 8.85 -16.47 -10.02
C ILE A 535 7.97 -16.95 -8.86
N LEU A 536 7.63 -18.24 -8.80
CA LEU A 536 6.77 -18.77 -7.74
C LEU A 536 7.42 -18.64 -6.36
N GLU A 537 8.73 -18.87 -6.25
CA GLU A 537 9.49 -18.66 -5.01
C GLU A 537 9.42 -17.19 -4.57
N ARG A 538 9.62 -16.23 -5.48
CA ARG A 538 9.51 -14.79 -5.15
C ARG A 538 8.11 -14.38 -4.71
N VAL A 539 7.09 -14.89 -5.42
CA VAL A 539 5.69 -14.52 -5.20
C VAL A 539 5.20 -15.07 -3.85
N ARG A 540 5.44 -16.35 -3.59
CA ARG A 540 5.05 -17.01 -2.33
C ARG A 540 5.96 -16.59 -1.16
N GLY A 541 7.20 -16.20 -1.47
CA GLY A 541 8.18 -15.63 -0.56
C GLY A 541 7.75 -14.32 0.13
N LEU A 542 6.70 -13.66 -0.35
CA LEU A 542 6.06 -12.54 0.34
C LEU A 542 5.34 -12.98 1.63
N ALA A 543 4.69 -14.14 1.59
CA ALA A 543 3.92 -14.66 2.71
C ALA A 543 4.80 -15.42 3.72
N THR A 544 5.79 -16.19 3.26
CA THR A 544 6.60 -17.09 4.11
C THR A 544 8.01 -17.28 3.59
N SER A 545 8.96 -17.53 4.49
CA SER A 545 10.35 -17.88 4.16
C SER A 545 10.53 -19.37 3.92
N GLN A 546 9.51 -20.18 4.19
CA GLN A 546 9.54 -21.63 4.04
C GLN A 546 9.02 -22.02 2.65
N ASN A 547 9.91 -22.54 1.81
CA ASN A 547 9.56 -23.03 0.48
C ASN A 547 8.50 -24.15 0.57
N GLY A 548 7.46 -24.03 -0.24
CA GLY A 548 6.36 -25.00 -0.30
C GLY A 548 5.34 -24.93 0.84
N ALA A 549 5.53 -24.04 1.84
CA ALA A 549 4.57 -23.88 2.93
C ALA A 549 3.25 -23.26 2.45
N LEU A 550 3.31 -22.32 1.51
CA LEU A 550 2.13 -21.83 0.80
C LEU A 550 1.82 -22.76 -0.38
N PRO A 551 0.65 -23.41 -0.42
CA PRO A 551 0.25 -24.25 -1.55
C PRO A 551 0.09 -23.40 -2.82
N SER A 552 0.10 -24.06 -3.98
CA SER A 552 -0.25 -23.37 -5.23
C SER A 552 -1.65 -22.78 -5.16
N GLY A 553 -1.75 -21.51 -5.57
CA GLY A 553 -3.00 -20.81 -5.74
C GLY A 553 -3.80 -21.46 -6.86
N GLY A 554 -5.13 -21.41 -6.76
CA GLY A 554 -6.01 -22.08 -7.71
C GLY A 554 -6.03 -21.42 -9.10
N PHE A 555 -5.66 -20.14 -9.19
CA PHE A 555 -5.69 -19.36 -10.41
C PHE A 555 -4.48 -18.41 -10.52
N THR A 556 -3.88 -18.37 -11.70
CA THR A 556 -2.71 -17.55 -11.99
C THR A 556 -2.92 -16.75 -13.26
N VAL A 557 -2.54 -15.48 -13.24
CA VAL A 557 -2.54 -14.58 -14.41
C VAL A 557 -1.10 -14.23 -14.77
N VAL A 558 -0.78 -14.36 -16.05
CA VAL A 558 0.49 -13.96 -16.67
C VAL A 558 0.19 -12.82 -17.63
N ASP A 559 0.50 -11.60 -17.20
CA ASP A 559 0.28 -10.38 -17.98
C ASP A 559 1.61 -9.97 -18.64
N ALA A 560 1.69 -10.09 -19.96
CA ALA A 560 2.82 -9.62 -20.75
C ALA A 560 2.59 -8.17 -21.21
N LEU A 561 3.34 -7.23 -20.64
CA LEU A 561 3.34 -5.83 -21.03
C LEU A 561 4.37 -5.61 -22.15
N VAL A 562 3.87 -5.32 -23.35
CA VAL A 562 4.69 -5.20 -24.57
C VAL A 562 4.80 -3.74 -24.99
N PRO A 563 5.98 -3.11 -24.91
CA PRO A 563 6.23 -1.79 -25.47
C PRO A 563 5.86 -1.70 -26.96
N SER A 564 5.06 -0.71 -27.34
CA SER A 564 4.69 -0.49 -28.74
C SER A 564 5.91 -0.24 -29.64
N SER A 565 6.97 0.36 -29.08
CA SER A 565 8.23 0.61 -29.78
C SER A 565 8.91 -0.69 -30.26
N LEU A 566 8.79 -1.80 -29.52
CA LEU A 566 9.36 -3.09 -29.92
C LEU A 566 8.58 -3.74 -31.07
N LEU A 567 7.27 -3.54 -31.13
CA LEU A 567 6.39 -4.08 -32.16
C LEU A 567 6.47 -3.30 -33.48
N ASN A 568 6.77 -2.00 -33.42
CA ASN A 568 6.74 -1.10 -34.58
C ASN A 568 8.13 -0.78 -35.16
N LYS A 569 9.23 -1.12 -34.47
CA LYS A 569 10.60 -0.86 -34.96
C LYS A 569 10.88 -1.67 -36.24
N PRO A 570 11.27 -1.06 -37.36
CA PRO A 570 11.64 -1.80 -38.56
C PRO A 570 12.95 -2.57 -38.32
N GLY A 571 12.93 -3.88 -38.61
CA GLY A 571 14.10 -4.77 -38.44
C GLY A 571 14.20 -5.48 -37.09
N THR A 572 13.27 -5.26 -36.15
CA THR A 572 13.20 -6.11 -34.94
C THR A 572 12.56 -7.46 -35.27
N THR A 573 13.12 -8.52 -34.68
CA THR A 573 12.60 -9.89 -34.80
C THR A 573 11.38 -10.14 -33.91
N ILE A 574 11.05 -9.23 -32.98
CA ILE A 574 9.95 -9.42 -32.02
C ILE A 574 8.61 -9.07 -32.66
N THR A 575 7.78 -10.09 -32.85
CA THR A 575 6.39 -9.94 -33.32
C THR A 575 5.42 -10.31 -32.20
N LYS A 576 4.15 -9.92 -32.35
CA LYS A 576 3.06 -10.37 -31.46
C LYS A 576 3.09 -11.89 -31.25
N ASN A 577 3.24 -12.67 -32.32
CA ASN A 577 3.24 -14.13 -32.26
C ASN A 577 4.42 -14.68 -31.45
N ILE A 578 5.60 -14.06 -31.57
CA ILE A 578 6.78 -14.44 -30.78
C ILE A 578 6.57 -14.18 -29.29
N VAL A 579 5.97 -13.03 -28.94
CA VAL A 579 5.66 -12.75 -27.54
C VAL A 579 4.61 -13.72 -26.99
N ILE A 580 3.59 -14.08 -27.79
CA ILE A 580 2.59 -15.08 -27.41
C ILE A 580 3.26 -16.41 -27.11
N GLN A 581 4.09 -16.92 -28.03
CA GLN A 581 4.79 -18.19 -27.85
C GLN A 581 5.70 -18.18 -26.62
N ALA A 582 6.40 -17.06 -26.36
CA ALA A 582 7.21 -16.93 -25.15
C ALA A 582 6.36 -16.95 -23.87
N ALA A 583 5.24 -16.22 -23.84
CA ALA A 583 4.35 -16.21 -22.69
C ALA A 583 3.66 -17.57 -22.46
N GLU A 584 3.29 -18.27 -23.54
CA GLU A 584 2.77 -19.64 -23.50
C GLU A 584 3.83 -20.63 -22.99
N ALA A 585 5.10 -20.50 -23.39
CA ALA A 585 6.18 -21.33 -22.87
C ALA A 585 6.35 -21.15 -21.34
N ILE A 586 6.28 -19.91 -20.84
CA ILE A 586 6.27 -19.63 -19.40
C ILE A 586 5.04 -20.25 -18.73
N ALA A 587 3.87 -20.15 -19.35
CA ALA A 587 2.65 -20.78 -18.83
C ALA A 587 2.77 -22.31 -18.75
N VAL A 588 3.41 -22.96 -19.73
CA VAL A 588 3.74 -24.39 -19.69
C VAL A 588 4.72 -24.70 -18.55
N GLY A 589 5.74 -23.87 -18.35
CA GLY A 589 6.65 -23.98 -17.21
C GLY A 589 5.94 -23.85 -15.86
N LEU A 590 4.97 -22.95 -15.73
CA LEU A 590 4.17 -22.83 -14.52
C LEU A 590 3.34 -24.09 -14.25
N ARG A 591 2.79 -24.72 -15.30
CA ARG A 591 2.06 -26.00 -15.17
C ARG A 591 2.96 -27.12 -14.69
N SER A 592 4.22 -27.17 -15.14
CA SER A 592 5.18 -28.20 -14.69
C SER A 592 5.52 -28.06 -13.20
N VAL A 593 5.49 -26.84 -12.66
CA VAL A 593 5.75 -26.54 -11.23
C VAL A 593 4.47 -26.57 -10.38
N GLY A 594 3.34 -27.02 -10.95
CA GLY A 594 2.11 -27.32 -10.21
C GLY A 594 1.08 -26.19 -10.16
N VAL A 595 1.17 -25.20 -11.06
CA VAL A 595 0.08 -24.24 -11.32
C VAL A 595 -0.91 -24.86 -12.30
N ASP A 596 -2.14 -25.14 -11.85
CA ASP A 596 -3.10 -25.88 -12.66
C ASP A 596 -3.60 -25.09 -13.88
N LYS A 597 -3.84 -23.78 -13.71
CA LYS A 597 -4.40 -22.92 -14.77
C LYS A 597 -3.75 -21.53 -14.81
N PRO A 598 -2.75 -21.32 -15.68
CA PRO A 598 -2.27 -20.00 -16.04
C PRO A 598 -3.15 -19.40 -17.16
N LEU A 599 -3.68 -18.20 -16.93
CA LEU A 599 -4.28 -17.33 -17.94
C LEU A 599 -3.22 -16.37 -18.46
N VAL A 600 -3.06 -16.27 -19.78
CA VAL A 600 -2.06 -15.41 -20.42
C VAL A 600 -2.75 -14.24 -21.10
N ASN A 601 -2.37 -13.02 -20.73
CA ASN A 601 -2.84 -11.79 -21.36
C ASN A 601 -1.66 -11.02 -21.95
N LEU A 602 -1.87 -10.39 -23.10
CA LEU A 602 -0.86 -9.53 -23.71
C LEU A 602 -1.41 -8.12 -23.82
N TYR A 603 -0.71 -7.18 -23.21
CA TYR A 603 -1.06 -5.77 -23.23
C TYR A 603 -0.13 -5.03 -24.16
N ARG A 604 -0.72 -4.21 -25.03
CA ARG A 604 0.03 -3.20 -25.74
C ARG A 604 0.26 -2.02 -24.81
N VAL A 605 1.52 -1.67 -24.58
CA VAL A 605 1.87 -0.47 -23.80
C VAL A 605 2.13 0.68 -24.77
N PRO A 606 1.43 1.83 -24.63
CA PRO A 606 1.71 3.05 -25.40
C PRO A 606 3.17 3.46 -25.28
N GLU A 607 3.73 4.04 -26.34
CA GLU A 607 5.16 4.38 -26.40
C GLU A 607 5.57 5.34 -25.29
N SER A 608 4.67 6.26 -24.97
CA SER A 608 4.83 7.24 -23.90
C SER A 608 4.89 6.66 -22.48
N LEU A 609 4.33 5.46 -22.25
CA LEU A 609 4.45 4.73 -20.98
C LEU A 609 5.68 3.80 -20.94
N SER A 610 6.28 3.53 -22.10
CA SER A 610 7.41 2.62 -22.26
C SER A 610 8.68 3.32 -22.74
N SER A 611 8.80 4.64 -22.59
CA SER A 611 9.92 5.41 -23.19
C SER A 611 11.31 5.00 -22.67
N GLU A 612 11.38 4.36 -21.51
CA GLU A 612 12.62 3.81 -20.94
C GLU A 612 12.54 2.27 -20.80
N ILE A 613 11.64 1.60 -21.52
CA ILE A 613 11.48 0.14 -21.52
C ILE A 613 11.74 -0.38 -22.93
N GLU A 614 12.85 -1.10 -23.08
CA GLU A 614 13.14 -1.88 -24.29
C GLU A 614 12.93 -3.39 -24.10
N ASP A 615 12.41 -3.78 -22.93
CA ASP A 615 12.15 -5.16 -22.55
C ASP A 615 10.64 -5.47 -22.54
N VAL A 616 10.28 -6.73 -22.75
CA VAL A 616 8.92 -7.22 -22.47
C VAL A 616 8.84 -7.51 -20.99
N ILE A 617 7.91 -6.87 -20.28
CA ILE A 617 7.74 -7.13 -18.84
C ILE A 617 6.65 -8.19 -18.68
N ILE A 618 7.02 -9.32 -18.06
CA ILE A 618 6.06 -10.35 -17.67
C ILE A 618 5.73 -10.12 -16.20
N GLN A 619 4.48 -9.75 -15.92
CA GLN A 619 3.93 -9.75 -14.58
C GLN A 619 3.22 -11.08 -14.33
N PHE A 620 3.50 -11.66 -13.17
CA PHE A 620 2.84 -12.84 -12.67
C PHE A 620 1.99 -12.46 -11.46
N SER A 621 0.75 -12.96 -11.40
CA SER A 621 -0.16 -12.78 -10.26
C SER A 621 -0.83 -14.10 -9.92
N GLU A 622 -0.63 -14.61 -8.70
CA GLU A 622 -1.28 -15.82 -8.18
C GLU A 622 -2.39 -15.42 -7.18
N ASP A 623 -3.63 -15.82 -7.46
CA ASP A 623 -4.75 -15.67 -6.54
C ASP A 623 -4.61 -16.66 -5.37
N GLN A 624 -4.72 -16.15 -4.15
CA GLN A 624 -4.57 -16.92 -2.94
C GLN A 624 -5.73 -16.67 -1.97
N PRO A 625 -6.34 -17.72 -1.38
CA PRO A 625 -7.28 -17.53 -0.29
C PRO A 625 -6.61 -16.78 0.86
N GLY A 626 -7.25 -15.73 1.38
CA GLY A 626 -6.58 -14.84 2.31
C GLY A 626 -6.26 -15.48 3.66
N THR A 627 -7.05 -16.46 4.09
CA THR A 627 -6.76 -17.22 5.30
C THR A 627 -5.48 -18.05 5.16
N ASN A 628 -5.16 -18.57 3.95
CA ASN A 628 -3.91 -19.28 3.68
C ASN A 628 -2.72 -18.35 3.88
N VAL A 629 -2.78 -17.15 3.28
CA VAL A 629 -1.74 -16.13 3.41
C VAL A 629 -1.53 -15.75 4.87
N LEU A 630 -2.61 -15.52 5.63
CA LEU A 630 -2.53 -15.22 7.06
C LEU A 630 -1.87 -16.36 7.84
N ILE A 631 -2.39 -17.60 7.73
CA ILE A 631 -1.92 -18.75 8.52
C ILE A 631 -0.45 -19.04 8.25
N VAL A 632 -0.06 -19.12 6.98
CA VAL A 632 1.32 -19.43 6.59
C VAL A 632 2.28 -18.32 7.03
N SER A 633 1.87 -17.05 6.92
CA SER A 633 2.69 -15.92 7.41
C SER A 633 2.85 -15.89 8.92
N THR A 634 1.87 -16.42 9.67
CA THR A 634 1.94 -16.56 11.12
C THR A 634 2.71 -17.80 11.57
N ASP A 635 2.67 -18.90 10.82
CA ASP A 635 3.47 -20.10 11.15
C ASP A 635 4.97 -19.86 10.91
N ASP A 636 5.32 -19.09 9.87
CA ASP A 636 6.68 -18.75 9.45
C ASP A 636 7.57 -18.12 10.55
N VAL A 637 6.98 -17.53 11.58
CA VAL A 637 7.70 -16.77 12.62
C VAL A 637 7.66 -17.44 13.99
N ASP A 638 7.53 -18.77 14.01
CA ASP A 638 7.54 -19.61 15.21
C ASP A 638 6.60 -19.08 16.31
N THR A 639 5.40 -18.67 15.92
CA THR A 639 4.43 -18.02 16.81
C THR A 639 3.98 -18.88 17.99
N HIS A 640 4.16 -20.19 17.86
CA HIS A 640 3.87 -21.20 18.87
C HIS A 640 5.11 -21.60 19.70
N SER A 641 6.24 -20.90 19.54
CA SER A 641 7.38 -21.00 20.47
C SER A 641 7.08 -20.18 21.73
N LYS A 642 7.21 -20.82 22.90
CA LYS A 642 7.08 -20.14 24.19
C LYS A 642 8.38 -19.39 24.47
N ARG A 643 8.35 -18.06 24.59
CA ARG A 643 9.50 -17.28 25.05
C ARG A 643 9.45 -17.14 26.58
N VAL A 644 10.59 -17.37 27.23
CA VAL A 644 10.80 -17.11 28.65
C VAL A 644 11.10 -15.62 28.82
N ILE A 645 10.24 -14.89 29.53
CA ILE A 645 10.51 -13.51 29.92
C ILE A 645 11.17 -13.54 31.29
N MET A 646 12.45 -13.19 31.37
CA MET A 646 13.12 -12.93 32.65
C MET A 646 12.81 -11.48 33.04
N SER A 647 12.08 -11.28 34.13
CA SER A 647 11.90 -9.95 34.72
C SER A 647 13.21 -9.50 35.39
N ASN A 648 13.53 -8.20 35.30
CA ASN A 648 14.72 -7.60 35.91
C ASN A 648 14.75 -7.87 37.44
N PRO A 649 15.82 -8.48 37.99
CA PRO A 649 15.96 -8.81 39.41
C PRO A 649 16.11 -7.60 40.36
N GLU A 650 16.24 -6.37 39.86
CA GLU A 650 16.38 -5.16 40.71
C GLU A 650 15.06 -4.66 41.34
N LEU A 651 13.91 -5.23 40.95
CA LEU A 651 12.66 -5.03 41.69
C LEU A 651 12.67 -5.95 42.93
N LYS A 652 12.86 -5.32 44.10
CA LYS A 652 13.01 -5.95 45.42
C LYS A 652 12.32 -7.32 45.56
N ALA A 653 13.18 -8.34 45.69
CA ALA A 653 12.97 -9.69 46.20
C ALA A 653 11.52 -10.18 46.26
N ILE A 654 11.12 -10.89 45.20
CA ILE A 654 10.17 -11.99 45.32
C ILE A 654 11.00 -13.26 45.12
N ASP A 655 10.97 -14.17 46.09
CA ASP A 655 11.76 -15.42 46.17
C ASP A 655 11.48 -16.44 45.04
N ASN A 656 10.74 -16.04 44.00
CA ASN A 656 10.52 -16.81 42.79
C ASN A 656 10.58 -15.86 41.60
N ALA A 657 11.57 -16.04 40.72
CA ALA A 657 11.48 -15.50 39.38
C ALA A 657 10.24 -16.14 38.71
N THR A 658 9.14 -15.39 38.60
CA THR A 658 7.99 -15.86 37.83
C THR A 658 8.41 -15.99 36.36
N VAL A 659 8.77 -17.22 35.97
CA VAL A 659 9.00 -17.60 34.58
C VAL A 659 7.63 -17.56 33.89
N SER A 660 7.28 -16.41 33.29
CA SER A 660 6.10 -16.33 32.43
C SER A 660 6.52 -16.80 31.04
N THR A 661 5.99 -17.95 30.60
CA THR A 661 6.09 -18.37 29.20
C THR A 661 4.90 -17.80 28.43
N VAL A 662 5.15 -16.93 27.44
CA VAL A 662 4.09 -16.34 26.62
C VAL A 662 4.42 -16.48 25.13
N TYR A 663 3.39 -16.69 24.30
CA TYR A 663 3.49 -16.52 22.86
C TYR A 663 3.63 -15.03 22.54
N SER A 664 4.83 -14.59 22.19
CA SER A 664 5.16 -13.19 21.87
C SER A 664 4.16 -12.57 20.89
N PHE A 665 3.87 -13.28 19.79
CA PHE A 665 2.92 -12.85 18.78
C PHE A 665 1.47 -12.82 19.29
N GLY A 666 1.00 -13.87 19.97
CA GLY A 666 -0.36 -13.90 20.53
C GLY A 666 -0.60 -12.74 21.51
N ARG A 667 0.41 -12.42 22.34
CA ARG A 667 0.38 -11.26 23.23
C ARG A 667 0.31 -9.94 22.44
N LEU A 668 1.10 -9.79 21.38
CA LEU A 668 1.09 -8.59 20.53
C LEU A 668 -0.28 -8.40 19.88
N LEU A 669 -0.85 -9.43 19.24
CA LEU A 669 -2.20 -9.36 18.67
C LEU A 669 -3.25 -8.98 19.74
N ARG A 670 -3.18 -9.53 20.95
CA ARG A 670 -4.10 -9.16 22.04
C ARG A 670 -3.96 -7.69 22.46
N ARG A 671 -2.73 -7.15 22.48
CA ARG A 671 -2.50 -5.70 22.72
C ARG A 671 -3.10 -4.87 21.58
N MET A 672 -2.90 -5.28 20.33
CA MET A 672 -3.50 -4.61 19.16
C MET A 672 -5.03 -4.62 19.21
N VAL A 673 -5.66 -5.75 19.58
CA VAL A 673 -7.11 -5.84 19.81
C VAL A 673 -7.56 -4.80 20.84
N THR A 674 -6.87 -4.75 21.98
CA THR A 674 -7.19 -3.79 23.04
C THR A 674 -7.09 -2.35 22.52
N ALA A 675 -6.03 -2.03 21.80
CA ALA A 675 -5.81 -0.69 21.25
C ALA A 675 -6.90 -0.30 20.23
N HIS A 676 -7.34 -1.23 19.37
CA HIS A 676 -8.44 -0.99 18.43
C HIS A 676 -9.77 -0.74 19.16
N LEU A 677 -10.10 -1.57 20.15
CA LEU A 677 -11.34 -1.44 20.93
C LEU A 677 -11.37 -0.16 21.77
N MET A 678 -10.22 0.33 22.21
CA MET A 678 -10.08 1.57 22.97
C MET A 678 -9.84 2.81 22.09
N SER A 679 -9.81 2.66 20.76
CA SER A 679 -9.45 3.75 19.84
C SER A 679 -10.45 4.90 19.80
N GLY A 680 -11.69 4.68 20.25
CA GLY A 680 -12.79 5.64 20.19
C GLY A 680 -13.33 5.91 18.78
N TYR A 681 -12.77 5.28 17.73
CA TYR A 681 -13.23 5.44 16.35
C TYR A 681 -14.01 4.19 15.90
N HIS A 682 -15.26 4.38 15.49
CA HIS A 682 -16.22 3.28 15.26
C HIS A 682 -15.69 2.16 14.36
N HIS A 683 -15.18 2.45 13.15
CA HIS A 683 -14.67 1.41 12.24
C HIS A 683 -13.42 0.69 12.79
N CYS A 684 -12.60 1.40 13.57
CA CYS A 684 -11.43 0.78 14.21
C CYS A 684 -11.86 -0.20 15.32
N ILE A 685 -12.93 0.11 16.06
CA ILE A 685 -13.51 -0.79 17.07
C ILE A 685 -14.08 -2.05 16.39
N GLU A 686 -14.81 -1.90 15.29
CA GLU A 686 -15.33 -3.04 14.51
C GLU A 686 -14.21 -3.94 14.00
N ASP A 687 -13.15 -3.36 13.44
CA ASP A 687 -11.95 -4.10 13.04
C ASP A 687 -11.29 -4.80 14.24
N GLY A 688 -11.31 -4.19 15.44
CA GLY A 688 -10.85 -4.81 16.68
C GLY A 688 -11.60 -6.11 17.03
N HIS A 689 -12.89 -6.19 16.76
CA HIS A 689 -13.67 -7.43 16.92
C HIS A 689 -13.26 -8.52 15.93
N LEU A 690 -13.05 -8.14 14.66
CA LEU A 690 -12.54 -9.04 13.63
C LEU A 690 -11.15 -9.60 14.00
N ILE A 691 -10.22 -8.73 14.39
CA ILE A 691 -8.87 -9.14 14.80
C ILE A 691 -8.93 -10.05 16.03
N HIS A 692 -9.85 -9.79 16.96
CA HIS A 692 -10.03 -10.64 18.14
C HIS A 692 -10.61 -12.02 17.80
N ALA A 693 -11.50 -12.10 16.80
CA ALA A 693 -11.99 -13.37 16.30
C ALA A 693 -10.87 -14.17 15.63
N PHE A 694 -10.06 -13.54 14.78
CA PHE A 694 -8.87 -14.17 14.19
C PHE A 694 -7.88 -14.65 15.27
N HIS A 695 -7.58 -13.81 16.26
CA HIS A 695 -6.72 -14.18 17.39
C HIS A 695 -7.24 -15.42 18.13
N ARG A 696 -8.55 -15.49 18.44
CA ARG A 696 -9.16 -16.66 19.10
C ARG A 696 -9.18 -17.89 18.21
N HIS A 697 -9.44 -17.71 16.91
CA HIS A 697 -9.36 -18.77 15.94
C HIS A 697 -7.94 -19.37 15.91
N TYR A 698 -6.91 -18.54 15.83
CA TYR A 698 -5.55 -19.04 15.65
C TYR A 698 -4.91 -19.55 16.97
N TYR A 699 -5.11 -18.89 18.11
CA TYR A 699 -4.48 -19.22 19.40
C TYR A 699 -5.35 -20.01 20.40
N GLY A 700 -6.55 -20.43 20.01
CA GLY A 700 -7.53 -21.06 20.90
C GLY A 700 -7.18 -22.48 21.38
N GLY A 701 -6.08 -22.67 22.09
CA GLY A 701 -5.77 -23.92 22.81
C GLY A 701 -6.62 -24.12 24.09
N ASN A 702 -7.07 -23.03 24.72
CA ASN A 702 -7.96 -23.07 25.90
C ASN A 702 -9.46 -23.10 25.56
N TYR A 703 -9.84 -23.09 24.28
CA TYR A 703 -11.23 -22.88 23.83
C TYR A 703 -11.73 -23.95 22.85
N GLY A 704 -11.16 -25.16 22.90
CA GLY A 704 -11.56 -26.26 22.03
C GLY A 704 -10.79 -26.26 20.71
N HIS A 705 -10.33 -27.46 20.35
CA HIS A 705 -9.51 -27.86 19.19
C HIS A 705 -9.19 -26.81 18.11
N ARG A 706 -7.90 -26.78 17.70
CA ARG A 706 -7.54 -26.43 16.31
C ARG A 706 -8.50 -27.19 15.38
N PRO A 707 -9.34 -26.52 14.58
CA PRO A 707 -10.05 -27.18 13.52
C PRO A 707 -8.97 -27.83 12.66
N ASN A 708 -9.12 -29.13 12.41
CA ASN A 708 -8.30 -29.88 11.46
C ASN A 708 -8.50 -29.41 10.01
N PHE A 709 -8.81 -28.13 9.77
CA PHE A 709 -8.86 -27.54 8.45
C PHE A 709 -7.44 -27.13 8.08
N LEU A 710 -6.65 -28.12 7.66
CA LEU A 710 -5.46 -27.87 6.86
C LEU A 710 -5.88 -27.08 5.62
N VAL A 711 -5.56 -25.80 5.66
CA VAL A 711 -5.41 -24.83 4.58
C VAL A 711 -5.02 -25.50 3.26
N GLY A 712 -5.88 -25.42 2.25
CA GLY A 712 -5.63 -25.95 0.92
C GLY A 712 -6.64 -25.44 -0.12
N GLY A 713 -6.17 -25.10 -1.32
CA GLY A 713 -7.04 -24.90 -2.48
C GLY A 713 -7.77 -26.20 -2.86
N THR A 714 -8.90 -26.07 -3.54
CA THR A 714 -9.84 -27.16 -3.84
C THR A 714 -9.24 -28.35 -4.62
N ASP A 715 -9.76 -29.54 -4.27
CA ASP A 715 -9.72 -30.86 -4.95
C ASP A 715 -8.45 -31.71 -4.99
N ARG A 716 -7.33 -31.30 -4.40
CA ARG A 716 -6.22 -32.25 -4.21
C ARG A 716 -6.38 -33.04 -2.92
N ILE A 717 -6.73 -34.33 -3.05
CA ILE A 717 -6.49 -35.33 -2.00
C ILE A 717 -5.00 -35.25 -1.64
N ARG A 718 -4.68 -34.61 -0.51
CA ARG A 718 -3.36 -34.78 0.10
C ARG A 718 -3.23 -36.27 0.42
N LYS A 719 -2.42 -37.01 -0.35
CA LYS A 719 -1.85 -38.25 0.15
C LYS A 719 -1.07 -37.85 1.40
N LYS A 720 -1.62 -38.12 2.58
CA LYS A 720 -0.80 -38.25 3.78
C LYS A 720 0.26 -39.29 3.42
N LYS A 721 1.53 -38.88 3.38
CA LYS A 721 2.60 -39.84 3.60
C LYS A 721 2.49 -40.20 5.07
N ASP A 722 2.12 -41.45 5.33
CA ASP A 722 2.37 -42.08 6.61
C ASP A 722 3.89 -42.29 6.68
N GLU A 723 4.56 -41.52 7.53
CA GLU A 723 5.90 -41.83 8.06
C GLU A 723 5.84 -41.67 9.58
#